data_AF-A0A9P8JE96-F1
#
_entry.id   AF-A0A9P8JE96-F1
#
_cell.length_a   1.000
_cell.length_b   1.000
_cell.length_c   1.000
_cell.angle_alpha   90.00
_cell.angle_beta   90.00
_cell.angle_gamma   90.00
#
_symmetry.space_group_name_H-M   'P 1'
#
loop_
_entity.id
_entity.type
_entity.pdbx_description
1 polymer ?
#
loop_
_entity_poly.entity_id
_entity_poly.type
_entity_poly.pdbx_seq_one_letter_code
_entity_poly.pdbx_strand_id
1 'polypeptide(L)'
;MNFRSFVEALKEDNDLVEINDEKDPNLEVSAIIRKVYESDGPAPLFNNVKGMKNGLFRMLGAPAALRSSKDSKYGRLARHLALPPTAGMKEILDKMLSAQKATPLKPNIIKSGSCKENKIFGDDVDLAKLPAPLIHQADGGKYIQTYGMHVVQSPDGKWTNWSIARAMIYDNRHLVGLVIEPQHIWQIHQLWKKEGRDVPWALCFGVPPAAIMAASMPLPAGVTEAEYIGSMTGTALDLVKCETNDMLVPANSEIVFEGTLSITETFSACGRLTDETHTMIGPLAAASIRQLCQEAGLPVTDTMANFELQVTWVALKIDTAKLREMKVKPKEFAKRVGDLVFNDKVGYTIHRLVLVGDDINVYDFKDVMWAFCTRCRPGDDEVFFDDVKAFPLIPYNSHGSFNPVKGGKVVSDALLPVEYTTGADWQAADFENSYPAEVKDKVNAEWRAMGFDLGKDCLDICECIRNTERVACAAQDCWNQVYTCQYDELVATMIDACDVSGGVDTDVIPYYPAPDSAPGSCSCNQGKVLLTHMSITAQTNALYDNKTNVEQAIPDYGDQAIYWASAGCCANAYLQSVYREICPNTQPAVLGADLMNFSLDEDDPEYECSNLMPKIDCAGDFGFGAAVGNAMSTYYALDKLPPNGTETLYNREGALATPTQATIVWTPKPNEEPITIVAAQASKGAGKGPTAAATGATSASKAGNGATSGAQSATSAAASASTTPNAAPRAHVSWLATAFCMVAMVACF
;
A
#
# COMPACT_ATOMS: atom_id res chain seq x y z
N MET A 1 -2.77 -13.89 -6.59
CA MET A 1 -3.98 -14.74 -6.50
C MET A 1 -4.19 -15.39 -5.12
N ASN A 2 -3.56 -14.88 -4.05
CA ASN A 2 -3.68 -15.41 -2.69
C ASN A 2 -3.73 -14.24 -1.70
N PHE A 3 -4.65 -14.27 -0.73
CA PHE A 3 -4.81 -13.20 0.24
C PHE A 3 -3.65 -13.14 1.24
N ARG A 4 -3.13 -14.28 1.73
CA ARG A 4 -1.94 -14.32 2.61
C ARG A 4 -0.75 -13.66 1.93
N SER A 5 -0.50 -14.03 0.66
CA SER A 5 0.57 -13.42 -0.13
C SER A 5 0.35 -11.93 -0.40
N PHE A 6 -0.90 -11.46 -0.46
CA PHE A 6 -1.20 -10.03 -0.57
C PHE A 6 -0.86 -9.28 0.72
N VAL A 7 -1.15 -9.85 1.89
CA VAL A 7 -0.76 -9.27 3.17
C VAL A 7 0.77 -9.16 3.28
N GLU A 8 1.50 -10.21 2.88
CA GLU A 8 2.96 -10.17 2.83
C GLU A 8 3.46 -9.12 1.82
N ALA A 9 2.85 -9.01 0.64
CA ALA A 9 3.21 -7.98 -0.34
C ALA A 9 2.97 -6.55 0.19
N LEU A 10 1.94 -6.31 1.00
CA LEU A 10 1.75 -5.01 1.67
C LEU A 10 2.84 -4.74 2.71
N LYS A 11 3.32 -5.79 3.39
CA LYS A 11 4.43 -5.69 4.34
C LYS A 11 5.74 -5.37 3.64
N GLU A 12 6.02 -6.03 2.51
CA GLU A 12 7.17 -5.75 1.64
C GLU A 12 7.12 -4.32 1.08
N ASP A 13 5.93 -3.82 0.75
CA ASP A 13 5.70 -2.43 0.28
C ASP A 13 5.85 -1.37 1.40
N ASN A 14 6.13 -1.77 2.64
CA ASN A 14 6.07 -0.91 3.83
C ASN A 14 4.71 -0.20 3.98
N ASP A 15 3.64 -0.85 3.52
CA ASP A 15 2.26 -0.37 3.50
C ASP A 15 1.35 -1.18 4.45
N LEU A 16 1.97 -1.91 5.39
CA LEU A 16 1.31 -2.69 6.43
C LEU A 16 1.86 -2.33 7.82
N VAL A 17 0.98 -2.19 8.80
CA VAL A 17 1.30 -2.00 10.22
C VAL A 17 0.77 -3.18 11.01
N GLU A 18 1.67 -4.05 11.48
CA GLU A 18 1.31 -5.10 12.43
C GLU A 18 1.05 -4.51 13.83
N ILE A 19 -0.10 -4.83 14.39
CA ILE A 19 -0.55 -4.43 15.73
C ILE A 19 -0.70 -5.70 16.57
N ASN A 20 0.25 -5.89 17.49
CA ASN A 20 0.35 -7.09 18.33
C ASN A 20 -0.27 -6.91 19.73
N ASP A 21 -0.49 -5.66 20.15
CA ASP A 21 -1.22 -5.37 21.38
C ASP A 21 -2.69 -5.77 21.21
N GLU A 22 -3.33 -6.20 22.30
CA GLU A 22 -4.75 -6.54 22.28
C GLU A 22 -5.59 -5.31 21.87
N LYS A 23 -6.49 -5.50 20.92
CA LYS A 23 -7.48 -4.49 20.49
C LYS A 23 -8.90 -4.99 20.59
N ASP A 24 -9.80 -4.13 21.08
CA ASP A 24 -11.20 -4.46 21.26
C ASP A 24 -11.95 -4.39 19.90
N PRO A 25 -12.57 -5.48 19.42
CA PRO A 25 -13.39 -5.42 18.22
C PRO A 25 -14.63 -4.54 18.39
N ASN A 26 -15.01 -4.20 19.63
CA ASN A 26 -16.03 -3.20 19.90
C ASN A 26 -15.46 -1.80 19.71
N LEU A 27 -15.67 -1.22 18.51
CA LEU A 27 -15.29 0.14 18.10
C LEU A 27 -13.79 0.43 17.99
N GLU A 28 -12.91 -0.09 18.85
CA GLU A 28 -11.48 0.29 18.86
C GLU A 28 -10.78 -0.08 17.54
N VAL A 29 -10.90 -1.34 17.11
CA VAL A 29 -10.33 -1.80 15.83
C VAL A 29 -10.83 -0.93 14.68
N SER A 30 -12.14 -0.70 14.60
CA SER A 30 -12.75 0.06 13.50
C SER A 30 -12.44 1.55 13.55
N ALA A 31 -12.27 2.16 14.73
CA ALA A 31 -11.84 3.55 14.87
C ALA A 31 -10.40 3.75 14.37
N ILE A 32 -9.50 2.78 14.65
CA ILE A 32 -8.14 2.79 14.11
C ILE A 32 -8.19 2.71 12.59
N ILE A 33 -8.97 1.77 12.05
CA ILE A 33 -9.16 1.61 10.59
C ILE A 33 -9.73 2.88 9.96
N ARG A 34 -10.74 3.51 10.57
CA ARG A 34 -11.34 4.77 10.10
C ARG A 34 -10.30 5.87 10.00
N LYS A 35 -9.46 6.03 11.03
CA LYS A 35 -8.36 7.01 11.04
C LYS A 35 -7.34 6.73 9.93
N VAL A 36 -7.05 5.46 9.65
CA VAL A 36 -6.17 5.06 8.54
C VAL A 36 -6.71 5.53 7.18
N TYR A 37 -8.01 5.39 6.90
CA TYR A 37 -8.61 5.94 5.68
C TYR A 37 -8.54 7.46 5.62
N GLU A 38 -8.70 8.16 6.75
CA GLU A 38 -8.70 9.63 6.77
C GLU A 38 -7.30 10.24 6.64
N SER A 39 -6.26 9.48 6.97
CA SER A 39 -4.87 9.90 6.88
C SER A 39 -4.09 9.25 5.73
N ASP A 40 -4.75 8.47 4.87
CA ASP A 40 -4.12 7.61 3.85
C ASP A 40 -2.94 6.79 4.42
N GLY A 41 -3.08 6.31 5.66
CA GLY A 41 -2.03 5.60 6.39
C GLY A 41 -1.89 4.13 5.95
N PRO A 42 -0.80 3.43 6.34
CA PRO A 42 -0.61 1.98 6.08
C PRO A 42 -1.76 1.11 6.60
N ALA A 43 -2.01 -0.03 5.95
CA ALA A 43 -3.07 -0.96 6.34
C ALA A 43 -2.75 -1.64 7.69
N PRO A 44 -3.62 -1.57 8.72
CA PRO A 44 -3.36 -2.21 10.00
C PRO A 44 -3.73 -3.69 9.97
N LEU A 45 -2.78 -4.57 10.35
CA LEU A 45 -3.01 -5.98 10.64
C LEU A 45 -3.06 -6.20 12.14
N PHE A 46 -4.25 -6.45 12.68
CA PHE A 46 -4.49 -6.73 14.09
C PHE A 46 -4.25 -8.22 14.37
N ASN A 47 -3.10 -8.52 14.96
CA ASN A 47 -2.70 -9.89 15.29
C ASN A 47 -3.34 -10.39 16.59
N ASN A 48 -3.73 -9.48 17.49
CA ASN A 48 -4.34 -9.80 18.78
C ASN A 48 -5.67 -9.03 18.95
N VAL A 49 -6.77 -9.66 18.59
CA VAL A 49 -8.11 -9.07 18.75
C VAL A 49 -8.80 -9.73 19.94
N LYS A 50 -9.29 -8.92 20.88
CA LYS A 50 -9.96 -9.41 22.09
C LYS A 50 -11.10 -10.36 21.75
N GLY A 51 -11.08 -11.54 22.38
CA GLY A 51 -12.06 -12.59 22.14
C GLY A 51 -11.71 -13.56 21.01
N MET A 52 -10.59 -13.35 20.30
CA MET A 52 -10.09 -14.34 19.34
C MET A 52 -9.78 -15.68 20.02
N LYS A 53 -10.17 -16.79 19.39
CA LYS A 53 -9.94 -18.15 19.89
C LYS A 53 -9.71 -19.11 18.74
N ASN A 54 -8.85 -20.11 18.95
CA ASN A 54 -8.61 -21.20 18.00
C ASN A 54 -8.30 -20.72 16.57
N GLY A 55 -7.55 -19.60 16.43
CA GLY A 55 -7.21 -19.01 15.15
C GLY A 55 -8.26 -18.08 14.52
N LEU A 56 -9.45 -17.91 15.12
CA LEU A 56 -10.50 -17.01 14.63
C LEU A 56 -10.59 -15.73 15.47
N PHE A 57 -10.35 -14.54 14.92
CA PHE A 57 -9.53 -14.27 13.73
C PHE A 57 -8.73 -12.99 13.92
N ARG A 58 -7.57 -12.92 13.24
CA ARG A 58 -6.85 -11.65 13.01
C ARG A 58 -7.64 -10.79 12.05
N MET A 59 -7.48 -9.47 12.09
CA MET A 59 -8.18 -8.55 11.19
C MET A 59 -7.20 -7.73 10.36
N LEU A 60 -7.42 -7.66 9.05
CA LEU A 60 -6.79 -6.67 8.18
C LEU A 60 -7.77 -5.52 7.94
N GLY A 61 -7.37 -4.30 8.26
CA GLY A 61 -8.13 -3.10 7.94
C GLY A 61 -7.61 -2.39 6.70
N ALA A 62 -8.46 -1.57 6.08
CA ALA A 62 -8.10 -0.73 4.94
C ALA A 62 -7.41 -1.47 3.75
N PRO A 63 -7.86 -2.70 3.38
CA PRO A 63 -7.18 -3.52 2.38
C PRO A 63 -7.10 -2.85 1.01
N ALA A 64 -8.07 -2.00 0.64
CA ALA A 64 -8.12 -1.30 -0.64
C ALA A 64 -8.22 0.23 -0.48
N ALA A 65 -7.69 0.77 0.63
CA ALA A 65 -7.60 2.22 0.83
C ALA A 65 -6.45 2.84 0.02
N LEU A 66 -6.43 4.17 -0.01
CA LEU A 66 -5.36 4.95 -0.64
C LEU A 66 -4.10 4.98 0.24
N ARG A 67 -2.96 5.24 -0.40
CA ARG A 67 -1.67 5.51 0.25
C ARG A 67 -1.38 7.01 0.25
N SER A 68 -0.68 7.47 1.28
CA SER A 68 -0.24 8.88 1.40
C SER A 68 0.81 9.29 0.37
N SER A 69 1.58 8.32 -0.14
CA SER A 69 2.53 8.52 -1.25
C SER A 69 1.78 8.86 -2.53
N LYS A 70 2.16 9.96 -3.19
CA LYS A 70 1.56 10.37 -4.47
C LYS A 70 1.87 9.38 -5.59
N ASP A 71 3.10 8.88 -5.64
CA ASP A 71 3.58 8.00 -6.71
C ASP A 71 2.96 6.60 -6.65
N SER A 72 2.49 6.18 -5.48
CA SER A 72 1.83 4.88 -5.27
C SER A 72 0.46 5.03 -4.61
N LYS A 73 -0.23 6.14 -4.86
CA LYS A 73 -1.52 6.48 -4.20
C LYS A 73 -2.55 5.35 -4.29
N TYR A 74 -2.56 4.63 -5.41
CA TYR A 74 -3.47 3.51 -5.68
C TYR A 74 -2.79 2.14 -5.50
N GLY A 75 -1.62 2.08 -4.86
CA GLY A 75 -0.78 0.88 -4.81
C GLY A 75 -1.48 -0.34 -4.21
N ARG A 76 -2.34 -0.17 -3.19
CA ARG A 76 -3.15 -1.28 -2.67
C ARG A 76 -4.09 -1.85 -3.73
N LEU A 77 -4.82 -0.99 -4.44
CA LEU A 77 -5.70 -1.41 -5.55
C LEU A 77 -4.89 -2.10 -6.66
N ALA A 78 -3.73 -1.57 -7.01
CA ALA A 78 -2.85 -2.18 -8.00
C ALA A 78 -2.39 -3.59 -7.60
N ARG A 79 -2.03 -3.80 -6.32
CA ARG A 79 -1.68 -5.11 -5.76
C ARG A 79 -2.83 -6.13 -5.85
N HIS A 80 -4.09 -5.70 -5.92
CA HIS A 80 -5.20 -6.63 -6.15
C HIS A 80 -5.16 -7.28 -7.53
N LEU A 81 -4.55 -6.61 -8.50
CA LEU A 81 -4.56 -6.98 -9.93
C LEU A 81 -3.19 -7.41 -10.45
N ALA A 82 -2.22 -7.59 -9.55
CA ALA A 82 -0.82 -7.82 -9.89
C ALA A 82 -0.23 -6.72 -10.79
N LEU A 83 -0.70 -5.49 -10.64
CA LEU A 83 -0.11 -4.31 -11.25
C LEU A 83 0.99 -3.74 -10.35
N PRO A 84 1.97 -3.00 -10.91
CA PRO A 84 2.95 -2.26 -10.11
C PRO A 84 2.25 -1.31 -9.12
N PRO A 85 2.79 -1.10 -7.91
CA PRO A 85 2.17 -0.21 -6.92
C PRO A 85 2.11 1.26 -7.38
N THR A 86 2.86 1.64 -8.42
CA THR A 86 2.82 2.94 -9.10
C THR A 86 1.69 3.08 -10.11
N ALA A 87 0.93 2.01 -10.38
CA ALA A 87 -0.13 2.04 -11.38
C ALA A 87 -1.20 3.08 -11.05
N GLY A 88 -1.53 3.90 -12.04
CA GLY A 88 -2.59 4.88 -11.94
C GLY A 88 -3.99 4.23 -11.95
N MET A 89 -4.99 4.99 -11.52
CA MET A 89 -6.39 4.54 -11.56
C MET A 89 -6.81 4.09 -12.97
N LYS A 90 -6.36 4.79 -14.03
CA LYS A 90 -6.67 4.42 -15.41
C LYS A 90 -6.19 3.00 -15.75
N GLU A 91 -4.95 2.65 -15.41
CA GLU A 91 -4.38 1.34 -15.67
C GLU A 91 -5.11 0.23 -14.89
N ILE A 92 -5.48 0.52 -13.64
CA ILE A 92 -6.30 -0.36 -12.81
C ILE A 92 -7.64 -0.62 -13.49
N LEU A 93 -8.35 0.42 -13.92
CA LEU A 93 -9.65 0.28 -14.59
C LEU A 93 -9.54 -0.43 -15.95
N ASP A 94 -8.51 -0.12 -16.73
CA ASP A 94 -8.26 -0.78 -18.02
C ASP A 94 -7.96 -2.28 -17.81
N LYS A 95 -7.19 -2.63 -16.78
CA LYS A 95 -6.95 -4.02 -16.38
C LYS A 95 -8.25 -4.70 -15.96
N MET A 96 -9.08 -4.06 -15.15
CA MET A 96 -10.38 -4.60 -14.74
C MET A 96 -11.30 -4.88 -15.93
N LEU A 97 -11.28 -4.05 -16.98
CA LEU A 97 -12.10 -4.23 -18.18
C LEU A 97 -11.49 -5.18 -19.21
N SER A 98 -10.22 -5.54 -19.09
CA SER A 98 -9.47 -6.31 -20.11
C SER A 98 -10.09 -7.68 -20.43
N ALA A 99 -10.79 -8.30 -19.48
CA ALA A 99 -11.38 -9.63 -19.64
C ALA A 99 -12.78 -9.63 -20.28
N GLN A 100 -13.34 -8.47 -20.57
CA GLN A 100 -14.72 -8.37 -21.01
C GLN A 100 -15.03 -9.03 -22.35
N LYS A 101 -14.06 -9.00 -23.27
CA LYS A 101 -14.14 -9.67 -24.57
C LYS A 101 -13.27 -10.93 -24.64
N ALA A 102 -12.62 -11.27 -23.53
CA ALA A 102 -11.76 -12.44 -23.46
C ALA A 102 -12.61 -13.71 -23.35
N THR A 103 -12.07 -14.83 -23.82
CA THR A 103 -12.72 -16.12 -23.63
C THR A 103 -12.69 -16.46 -22.13
N PRO A 104 -13.83 -16.81 -21.51
CA PRO A 104 -13.88 -17.19 -20.10
C PRO A 104 -12.92 -18.35 -19.79
N LEU A 105 -12.08 -18.18 -18.78
CA LEU A 105 -11.16 -19.22 -18.35
C LEU A 105 -11.76 -19.97 -17.15
N LYS A 106 -12.16 -21.22 -17.38
CA LYS A 106 -12.82 -22.02 -16.34
C LYS A 106 -11.90 -22.24 -15.12
N PRO A 107 -12.45 -22.18 -13.89
CA PRO A 107 -11.69 -22.49 -12.69
C PRO A 107 -11.28 -23.97 -12.65
N ASN A 108 -10.16 -24.25 -11.97
CA ASN A 108 -9.75 -25.59 -11.61
C ASN A 108 -10.55 -26.05 -10.38
N ILE A 109 -11.16 -27.24 -10.46
CA ILE A 109 -11.82 -27.84 -9.30
C ILE A 109 -10.83 -28.81 -8.65
N ILE A 110 -10.32 -28.44 -7.49
CA ILE A 110 -9.34 -29.23 -6.76
C ILE A 110 -9.97 -29.90 -5.52
N LYS A 111 -9.30 -30.93 -4.99
CA LYS A 111 -9.85 -31.78 -3.92
C LYS A 111 -9.86 -31.12 -2.54
N SER A 112 -8.92 -30.21 -2.26
CA SER A 112 -8.76 -29.54 -0.96
C SER A 112 -7.98 -28.23 -1.13
N GLY A 113 -7.94 -27.40 -0.10
CA GLY A 113 -7.25 -26.11 -0.07
C GLY A 113 -7.03 -25.63 1.36
N SER A 114 -6.30 -24.53 1.56
CA SER A 114 -5.99 -24.00 2.90
C SER A 114 -7.24 -23.58 3.67
N CYS A 115 -8.33 -23.20 2.99
CA CYS A 115 -9.62 -22.92 3.65
C CYS A 115 -10.23 -24.15 4.38
N LYS A 116 -9.69 -25.36 4.17
CA LYS A 116 -10.15 -26.61 4.78
C LYS A 116 -9.31 -27.07 5.98
N GLU A 117 -8.32 -26.29 6.39
CA GLU A 117 -7.42 -26.60 7.52
C GLU A 117 -8.17 -26.73 8.86
N ASN A 118 -9.21 -25.91 9.06
CA ASN A 118 -10.06 -25.92 10.25
C ASN A 118 -11.53 -25.96 9.83
N LYS A 119 -12.36 -26.75 10.52
CA LYS A 119 -13.79 -26.92 10.20
C LYS A 119 -14.62 -26.96 11.49
N ILE A 120 -15.71 -26.20 11.51
CA ILE A 120 -16.67 -26.15 12.62
C ILE A 120 -18.05 -26.42 12.02
N PHE A 121 -18.80 -27.36 12.61
CA PHE A 121 -20.06 -27.84 12.04
C PHE A 121 -21.21 -27.80 13.05
N GLY A 122 -22.43 -27.78 12.53
CA GLY A 122 -23.63 -28.00 13.33
C GLY A 122 -23.76 -27.02 14.50
N ASP A 123 -23.96 -27.56 15.69
CA ASP A 123 -24.23 -26.78 16.90
C ASP A 123 -22.96 -26.18 17.53
N ASP A 124 -21.77 -26.56 17.05
CA ASP A 124 -20.50 -25.95 17.46
C ASP A 124 -20.29 -24.57 16.82
N VAL A 125 -21.09 -24.22 15.80
CA VAL A 125 -21.08 -22.89 15.17
C VAL A 125 -21.78 -21.88 16.08
N ASP A 126 -21.01 -20.92 16.59
CA ASP A 126 -21.52 -19.82 17.41
C ASP A 126 -20.91 -18.49 16.97
N LEU A 127 -21.63 -17.77 16.10
CA LEU A 127 -21.23 -16.49 15.55
C LEU A 127 -21.07 -15.41 16.62
N ALA A 128 -21.86 -15.46 17.70
CA ALA A 128 -21.82 -14.44 18.76
C ALA A 128 -20.51 -14.47 19.56
N LYS A 129 -19.80 -15.61 19.55
CA LYS A 129 -18.48 -15.77 20.18
C LYS A 129 -17.32 -15.33 19.29
N LEU A 130 -17.54 -15.10 18.00
CA LEU A 130 -16.51 -14.59 17.12
C LEU A 130 -16.16 -13.14 17.49
N PRO A 131 -14.89 -12.71 17.31
CA PRO A 131 -14.49 -11.33 17.58
C PRO A 131 -15.02 -10.37 16.51
N ALA A 132 -16.27 -10.49 16.06
CA ALA A 132 -16.84 -9.63 15.01
C ALA A 132 -16.90 -8.16 15.47
N PRO A 133 -16.52 -7.21 14.60
CA PRO A 133 -16.42 -5.83 14.99
C PRO A 133 -17.80 -5.15 15.09
N LEU A 134 -17.96 -4.31 16.11
CA LEU A 134 -18.94 -3.21 16.02
C LEU A 134 -18.20 -2.05 15.37
N ILE A 135 -18.58 -1.70 14.14
CA ILE A 135 -17.76 -0.82 13.30
C ILE A 135 -17.98 0.65 13.68
N HIS A 136 -19.24 1.05 13.81
CA HIS A 136 -19.62 2.38 14.23
C HIS A 136 -20.51 2.33 15.47
N GLN A 137 -20.43 3.36 16.31
CA GLN A 137 -21.18 3.43 17.57
C GLN A 137 -22.70 3.30 17.39
N ALA A 138 -23.22 3.72 16.24
CA ALA A 138 -24.65 3.69 15.92
C ALA A 138 -25.07 2.50 15.04
N ASP A 139 -24.16 1.57 14.72
CA ASP A 139 -24.52 0.39 13.95
C ASP A 139 -25.50 -0.49 14.74
N GLY A 140 -26.54 -0.99 14.05
CA GLY A 140 -27.57 -1.83 14.67
C GLY A 140 -27.12 -3.26 15.02
N GLY A 141 -25.85 -3.60 14.76
CA GLY A 141 -25.28 -4.93 15.00
C GLY A 141 -23.80 -5.02 14.63
N LYS A 142 -23.18 -6.16 14.93
CA LYS A 142 -21.78 -6.44 14.60
C LYS A 142 -21.66 -6.90 13.14
N TYR A 143 -21.08 -6.06 12.30
CA TYR A 143 -20.88 -6.33 10.87
C TYR A 143 -19.67 -7.23 10.67
N ILE A 144 -19.92 -8.55 10.69
CA ILE A 144 -18.88 -9.53 10.37
C ILE A 144 -18.49 -9.50 8.89
N GLN A 145 -19.40 -9.04 8.03
CA GLN A 145 -19.23 -9.04 6.58
C GLN A 145 -19.26 -7.63 6.00
N THR A 146 -18.08 -7.18 5.61
CA THR A 146 -17.85 -5.92 4.90
C THR A 146 -16.94 -6.07 3.68
N TYR A 147 -16.06 -7.09 3.66
CA TYR A 147 -15.05 -7.28 2.62
C TYR A 147 -14.92 -8.72 2.10
N GLY A 148 -15.84 -9.62 2.48
CA GLY A 148 -15.96 -10.94 1.87
C GLY A 148 -16.85 -10.92 0.62
N MET A 149 -16.94 -12.06 -0.06
CA MET A 149 -17.86 -12.25 -1.20
C MET A 149 -18.88 -13.34 -0.90
N HIS A 150 -20.16 -13.06 -1.14
CA HIS A 150 -21.20 -14.08 -1.17
C HIS A 150 -21.11 -14.88 -2.46
N VAL A 151 -21.30 -16.19 -2.35
CA VAL A 151 -21.37 -17.13 -3.47
C VAL A 151 -22.77 -17.74 -3.49
N VAL A 152 -23.49 -17.50 -4.59
CA VAL A 152 -24.79 -18.12 -4.87
C VAL A 152 -24.85 -18.56 -6.31
N GLN A 153 -25.62 -19.60 -6.61
CA GLN A 153 -25.76 -20.15 -7.95
C GLN A 153 -27.22 -20.20 -8.38
N SER A 154 -27.52 -20.02 -9.66
CA SER A 154 -28.86 -20.24 -10.21
C SER A 154 -29.32 -21.70 -10.00
N PRO A 155 -30.62 -21.98 -9.87
CA PRO A 155 -31.11 -23.34 -9.65
C PRO A 155 -30.72 -24.35 -10.74
N ASP A 156 -30.53 -23.89 -11.97
CA ASP A 156 -30.09 -24.71 -13.11
C ASP A 156 -28.57 -24.93 -13.18
N GLY A 157 -27.81 -24.36 -12.23
CA GLY A 157 -26.36 -24.50 -12.12
C GLY A 157 -25.54 -23.71 -13.14
N LYS A 158 -26.17 -22.94 -14.03
CA LYS A 158 -25.47 -22.28 -15.16
C LYS A 158 -24.80 -20.97 -14.82
N TRP A 159 -25.29 -20.29 -13.78
CA TRP A 159 -24.78 -18.98 -13.39
C TRP A 159 -24.40 -18.98 -11.91
N THR A 160 -23.11 -18.76 -11.63
CA THR A 160 -22.62 -18.56 -10.26
C THR A 160 -22.24 -17.11 -10.09
N ASN A 161 -22.85 -16.43 -9.12
CA ASN A 161 -22.57 -15.03 -8.82
C ASN A 161 -21.69 -14.92 -7.56
N TRP A 162 -20.62 -14.15 -7.68
CA TRP A 162 -19.83 -13.66 -6.56
C TRP A 162 -20.08 -12.17 -6.37
N SER A 163 -20.52 -11.76 -5.18
CA SER A 163 -20.81 -10.34 -4.92
C SER A 163 -20.55 -9.94 -3.48
N ILE A 164 -20.11 -8.70 -3.30
CA ILE A 164 -20.06 -8.09 -1.97
C ILE A 164 -21.43 -7.52 -1.63
N ALA A 165 -21.99 -7.98 -0.51
CA ALA A 165 -23.06 -7.29 0.20
C ALA A 165 -22.73 -7.34 1.70
N ARG A 166 -23.07 -6.28 2.44
CA ARG A 166 -22.81 -6.26 3.88
C ARG A 166 -23.75 -7.20 4.62
N ALA A 167 -23.25 -7.86 5.65
CA ALA A 167 -24.07 -8.65 6.57
C ALA A 167 -23.57 -8.52 8.01
N MET A 168 -24.51 -8.44 8.94
CA MET A 168 -24.26 -8.39 10.38
C MET A 168 -24.77 -9.65 11.06
N ILE A 169 -24.16 -9.98 12.20
CA ILE A 169 -24.61 -11.08 13.05
C ILE A 169 -26.00 -10.74 13.59
N TYR A 170 -26.96 -11.65 13.41
CA TYR A 170 -28.30 -11.57 13.99
C TYR A 170 -28.38 -12.38 15.28
N ASP A 171 -27.96 -13.64 15.22
CA ASP A 171 -27.85 -14.55 16.35
C ASP A 171 -26.65 -15.49 16.18
N ASN A 172 -26.59 -16.56 16.97
CA ASN A 172 -25.47 -17.49 16.97
C ASN A 172 -25.26 -18.25 15.64
N ARG A 173 -26.26 -18.30 14.75
CA ARG A 173 -26.20 -19.09 13.49
C ARG A 173 -26.72 -18.35 12.26
N HIS A 174 -27.25 -17.13 12.42
CA HIS A 174 -27.81 -16.35 11.33
C HIS A 174 -27.10 -15.01 11.15
N LEU A 175 -26.97 -14.63 9.88
CA LEU A 175 -26.59 -13.28 9.45
C LEU A 175 -27.80 -12.61 8.81
N VAL A 176 -27.85 -11.28 8.91
CA VAL A 176 -28.80 -10.45 8.16
C VAL A 176 -28.03 -9.45 7.32
N GLY A 177 -28.37 -9.35 6.04
CA GLY A 177 -27.64 -8.55 5.07
C GLY A 177 -28.52 -8.00 3.96
N LEU A 178 -27.94 -7.13 3.13
CA LEU A 178 -28.68 -6.52 2.03
C LEU A 178 -28.74 -7.44 0.82
N VAL A 179 -29.95 -7.81 0.42
CA VAL A 179 -30.24 -8.52 -0.85
C VAL A 179 -31.27 -7.69 -1.61
N ILE A 180 -30.79 -6.78 -2.45
CA ILE A 180 -31.60 -5.70 -3.04
C ILE A 180 -31.66 -5.78 -4.56
N GLU A 181 -32.81 -5.40 -5.13
CA GLU A 181 -32.95 -5.16 -6.57
C GLU A 181 -32.06 -3.97 -7.00
N PRO A 182 -31.36 -4.02 -8.16
CA PRO A 182 -31.32 -5.08 -9.18
C PRO A 182 -30.09 -6.00 -9.08
N GLN A 183 -29.48 -6.17 -7.91
CA GLN A 183 -28.22 -6.90 -7.76
C GLN A 183 -28.37 -8.39 -8.09
N HIS A 184 -27.29 -9.02 -8.56
CA HIS A 184 -27.31 -10.40 -9.03
C HIS A 184 -27.69 -11.42 -7.94
N ILE A 185 -27.19 -11.24 -6.71
CA ILE A 185 -27.61 -12.07 -5.57
C ILE A 185 -29.13 -12.00 -5.34
N TRP A 186 -29.75 -10.83 -5.52
CA TRP A 186 -31.20 -10.69 -5.49
C TRP A 186 -31.86 -11.38 -6.68
N GLN A 187 -31.32 -11.24 -7.90
CA GLN A 187 -31.87 -11.91 -9.09
C GLN A 187 -31.89 -13.43 -8.93
N ILE A 188 -30.78 -14.03 -8.48
CA ILE A 188 -30.66 -15.46 -8.20
C ILE A 188 -31.60 -15.87 -7.06
N HIS A 189 -31.66 -15.09 -5.97
CA HIS A 189 -32.62 -15.32 -4.89
C HIS A 189 -34.07 -15.37 -5.43
N GLN A 190 -34.45 -14.48 -6.36
CA GLN A 190 -35.78 -14.51 -6.97
C GLN A 190 -36.02 -15.77 -7.83
N LEU A 191 -34.98 -16.37 -8.43
CA LEU A 191 -35.11 -17.64 -9.15
C LEU A 191 -35.43 -18.79 -8.19
N TRP A 192 -34.68 -18.92 -7.10
CA TRP A 192 -34.95 -19.92 -6.05
C TRP A 192 -36.29 -19.72 -5.35
N LYS A 193 -36.68 -18.47 -5.13
CA LYS A 193 -37.99 -18.12 -4.57
C LYS A 193 -39.14 -18.61 -5.45
N LYS A 194 -38.99 -18.59 -6.79
CA LYS A 194 -39.96 -19.18 -7.71
C LYS A 194 -40.03 -20.70 -7.61
N GLU A 195 -38.93 -21.36 -7.26
CA GLU A 195 -38.90 -22.80 -6.99
C GLU A 195 -39.37 -23.18 -5.58
N GLY A 196 -39.57 -22.20 -4.70
CA GLY A 196 -40.04 -22.42 -3.34
C GLY A 196 -38.99 -23.07 -2.42
N ARG A 197 -37.69 -22.88 -2.71
CA ARG A 197 -36.57 -23.43 -1.93
C ARG A 197 -35.61 -22.32 -1.53
N ASP A 198 -35.01 -22.44 -0.35
CA ASP A 198 -33.92 -21.56 0.07
C ASP A 198 -32.69 -21.70 -0.83
N VAL A 199 -31.94 -20.61 -0.95
CA VAL A 199 -30.78 -20.50 -1.84
C VAL A 199 -29.57 -21.15 -1.15
N PRO A 200 -28.92 -22.19 -1.71
CA PRO A 200 -27.62 -22.64 -1.23
C PRO A 200 -26.59 -21.50 -1.31
N TRP A 201 -25.87 -21.28 -0.22
CA TRP A 201 -25.07 -20.07 -0.04
C TRP A 201 -23.74 -20.38 0.63
N ALA A 202 -22.71 -19.64 0.22
CA ALA A 202 -21.47 -19.51 0.96
C ALA A 202 -21.04 -18.04 1.06
N LEU A 203 -20.24 -17.71 2.06
CA LEU A 203 -19.60 -16.40 2.21
C LEU A 203 -18.12 -16.60 2.52
N CYS A 204 -17.28 -16.06 1.64
CA CYS A 204 -15.84 -16.25 1.70
C CYS A 204 -15.15 -14.94 2.09
N PHE A 205 -14.32 -14.97 3.14
CA PHE A 205 -13.53 -13.85 3.61
C PHE A 205 -12.05 -14.08 3.30
N GLY A 206 -11.29 -13.00 3.08
CA GLY A 206 -9.88 -13.11 2.71
C GLY A 206 -9.69 -13.94 1.43
N VAL A 207 -10.52 -13.67 0.42
CA VAL A 207 -10.46 -14.32 -0.89
C VAL A 207 -9.27 -13.80 -1.71
N PRO A 208 -8.88 -14.44 -2.82
CA PRO A 208 -7.91 -13.85 -3.75
C PRO A 208 -8.24 -12.38 -4.06
N PRO A 209 -7.27 -11.45 -3.99
CA PRO A 209 -7.53 -10.02 -4.20
C PRO A 209 -8.21 -9.68 -5.52
N ALA A 210 -7.85 -10.36 -6.61
CA ALA A 210 -8.52 -10.19 -7.90
C ALA A 210 -9.99 -10.63 -7.86
N ALA A 211 -10.32 -11.61 -7.01
CA ALA A 211 -11.69 -12.10 -6.86
C ALA A 211 -12.60 -11.10 -6.13
N ILE A 212 -12.09 -10.43 -5.09
CA ILE A 212 -12.90 -9.40 -4.40
C ILE A 212 -13.11 -8.16 -5.27
N MET A 213 -12.13 -7.83 -6.13
CA MET A 213 -12.28 -6.78 -7.16
C MET A 213 -13.37 -7.15 -8.17
N ALA A 214 -13.34 -8.36 -8.73
CA ALA A 214 -14.35 -8.82 -9.68
C ALA A 214 -15.76 -8.92 -9.05
N ALA A 215 -15.85 -9.38 -7.79
CA ALA A 215 -17.12 -9.42 -7.04
C ALA A 215 -17.70 -8.03 -6.74
N SER A 216 -16.91 -6.96 -6.94
CA SER A 216 -17.35 -5.56 -6.82
C SER A 216 -17.74 -4.93 -8.16
N MET A 217 -17.52 -5.64 -9.28
CA MET A 217 -17.87 -5.16 -10.61
C MET A 217 -19.35 -5.43 -10.93
N PRO A 218 -20.04 -4.51 -11.62
CA PRO A 218 -21.37 -4.77 -12.14
C PRO A 218 -21.30 -5.52 -13.47
N LEU A 219 -20.75 -6.75 -13.49
CA LEU A 219 -20.72 -7.59 -14.69
C LEU A 219 -22.14 -7.82 -15.27
N PRO A 220 -22.27 -8.20 -16.56
CA PRO A 220 -23.56 -8.58 -17.13
C PRO A 220 -24.18 -9.80 -16.42
N ALA A 221 -25.51 -9.86 -16.37
CA ALA A 221 -26.22 -11.00 -15.79
C ALA A 221 -25.93 -12.30 -16.57
N GLY A 222 -25.73 -13.41 -15.85
CA GLY A 222 -25.37 -14.71 -16.44
C GLY A 222 -23.87 -14.95 -16.62
N VAL A 223 -23.03 -13.91 -16.48
CA VAL A 223 -21.56 -14.07 -16.45
C VAL A 223 -21.15 -14.53 -15.05
N THR A 224 -20.27 -15.53 -14.97
CA THR A 224 -19.72 -16.04 -13.71
C THR A 224 -18.39 -15.35 -13.41
N GLU A 225 -18.28 -14.65 -12.27
CA GLU A 225 -17.10 -13.85 -11.90
C GLU A 225 -15.81 -14.69 -11.84
N ALA A 226 -15.91 -15.95 -11.39
CA ALA A 226 -14.76 -16.87 -11.32
C ALA A 226 -14.05 -17.03 -12.68
N GLU A 227 -14.82 -17.12 -13.76
CA GLU A 227 -14.27 -17.28 -15.11
C GLU A 227 -13.69 -15.96 -15.64
N TYR A 228 -14.32 -14.83 -15.29
CA TYR A 228 -13.85 -13.49 -15.63
C TYR A 228 -12.47 -13.21 -15.03
N ILE A 229 -12.26 -13.58 -13.76
CA ILE A 229 -10.98 -13.40 -13.06
C ILE A 229 -9.89 -14.22 -13.75
N GLY A 230 -10.20 -15.45 -14.14
CA GLY A 230 -9.27 -16.30 -14.88
C GLY A 230 -8.81 -15.64 -16.16
N SER A 231 -9.74 -15.08 -16.93
CA SER A 231 -9.44 -14.36 -18.18
C SER A 231 -8.67 -13.06 -17.93
N MET A 232 -8.97 -12.33 -16.85
CA MET A 232 -8.31 -11.07 -16.51
C MET A 232 -6.86 -11.28 -16.06
N THR A 233 -6.63 -12.34 -15.30
CA THR A 233 -5.32 -12.63 -14.69
C THR A 233 -4.48 -13.58 -15.53
N GLY A 234 -5.06 -14.21 -16.57
CA GLY A 234 -4.41 -15.25 -17.37
C GLY A 234 -4.23 -16.57 -16.62
N THR A 235 -4.75 -16.70 -15.40
CA THR A 235 -4.55 -17.86 -14.53
C THR A 235 -5.88 -18.34 -13.97
N ALA A 236 -6.23 -19.61 -14.19
CA ALA A 236 -7.47 -20.19 -13.65
C ALA A 236 -7.46 -20.18 -12.12
N LEU A 237 -8.61 -19.87 -11.52
CA LEU A 237 -8.78 -19.94 -10.07
C LEU A 237 -8.92 -21.39 -9.61
N ASP A 238 -8.23 -21.75 -8.53
CA ASP A 238 -8.44 -23.02 -7.84
C ASP A 238 -9.62 -22.90 -6.87
N LEU A 239 -10.66 -23.71 -7.11
CA LEU A 239 -11.86 -23.79 -6.28
C LEU A 239 -11.99 -25.15 -5.63
N VAL A 240 -12.56 -25.16 -4.43
CA VAL A 240 -12.95 -26.37 -3.70
C VAL A 240 -14.43 -26.36 -3.44
N LYS A 241 -15.01 -27.55 -3.32
CA LYS A 241 -16.41 -27.72 -2.93
C LYS A 241 -16.61 -27.38 -1.44
N CYS A 242 -17.73 -26.74 -1.13
CA CYS A 242 -18.22 -26.62 0.24
C CYS A 242 -18.44 -28.00 0.87
N GLU A 243 -18.39 -28.07 2.21
CA GLU A 243 -18.59 -29.32 2.96
C GLU A 243 -20.07 -29.70 3.08
N THR A 244 -20.96 -28.71 3.15
CA THR A 244 -22.39 -28.86 3.48
C THR A 244 -23.32 -28.60 2.29
N ASN A 245 -22.81 -28.01 1.21
CA ASN A 245 -23.55 -27.77 -0.02
C ASN A 245 -22.63 -27.89 -1.26
N ASP A 246 -23.20 -27.77 -2.46
CA ASP A 246 -22.46 -27.96 -3.72
C ASP A 246 -21.76 -26.70 -4.24
N MET A 247 -21.71 -25.61 -3.48
CA MET A 247 -21.06 -24.38 -3.92
C MET A 247 -19.54 -24.54 -4.02
N LEU A 248 -18.96 -23.90 -5.04
CA LEU A 248 -17.51 -23.84 -5.25
C LEU A 248 -16.96 -22.52 -4.73
N VAL A 249 -15.95 -22.59 -3.86
CA VAL A 249 -15.33 -21.42 -3.20
C VAL A 249 -13.82 -21.41 -3.45
N PRO A 250 -13.15 -20.24 -3.42
CA PRO A 250 -11.69 -20.18 -3.61
C PRO A 250 -10.95 -21.01 -2.57
N ALA A 251 -10.08 -21.91 -3.04
CA ALA A 251 -9.35 -22.87 -2.23
C ALA A 251 -8.53 -22.24 -1.09
N ASN A 252 -8.12 -20.99 -1.28
CA ASN A 252 -7.27 -20.22 -0.39
C ASN A 252 -7.99 -19.08 0.34
N SER A 253 -9.32 -19.15 0.46
CA SER A 253 -10.09 -18.23 1.32
C SER A 253 -9.66 -18.40 2.78
N GLU A 254 -9.57 -17.31 3.55
CA GLU A 254 -9.20 -17.38 4.98
C GLU A 254 -10.30 -18.00 5.83
N ILE A 255 -11.55 -17.60 5.60
CA ILE A 255 -12.73 -18.08 6.34
C ILE A 255 -13.85 -18.30 5.32
N VAL A 256 -14.57 -19.42 5.44
CA VAL A 256 -15.75 -19.72 4.61
C VAL A 256 -16.91 -20.05 5.54
N PHE A 257 -18.01 -19.31 5.42
CA PHE A 257 -19.29 -19.68 5.99
C PHE A 257 -20.11 -20.41 4.95
N GLU A 258 -20.78 -21.48 5.36
CA GLU A 258 -21.65 -22.28 4.49
C GLU A 258 -23.06 -22.33 5.10
N GLY A 259 -24.09 -22.25 4.26
CA GLY A 259 -25.48 -22.29 4.73
C GLY A 259 -26.47 -22.04 3.60
N THR A 260 -27.55 -21.35 3.95
CA THR A 260 -28.62 -20.99 3.03
C THR A 260 -29.05 -19.54 3.22
N LEU A 261 -29.46 -18.89 2.12
CA LEU A 261 -30.14 -17.61 2.15
C LEU A 261 -31.66 -17.85 2.04
N SER A 262 -32.40 -17.46 3.08
CA SER A 262 -33.84 -17.64 3.22
C SER A 262 -34.62 -16.89 2.14
N ILE A 263 -35.66 -17.52 1.57
CA ILE A 263 -36.56 -16.86 0.58
C ILE A 263 -37.74 -16.12 1.21
N THR A 264 -37.98 -16.33 2.51
CA THR A 264 -39.13 -15.79 3.25
C THR A 264 -38.77 -14.87 4.39
N GLU A 265 -37.66 -15.12 5.10
CA GLU A 265 -37.31 -14.35 6.29
C GLU A 265 -36.60 -13.05 5.89
N THR A 266 -36.97 -11.95 6.55
CA THR A 266 -36.44 -10.62 6.23
C THR A 266 -36.13 -9.83 7.48
N PHE A 267 -35.15 -8.93 7.39
CA PHE A 267 -34.73 -8.03 8.45
C PHE A 267 -34.22 -6.71 7.86
N SER A 268 -34.18 -5.63 8.65
CA SER A 268 -33.70 -4.31 8.21
C SER A 268 -32.34 -3.97 8.84
N ALA A 269 -31.35 -3.57 8.02
CA ALA A 269 -30.00 -3.23 8.46
C ALA A 269 -29.47 -1.97 7.74
N CYS A 270 -29.32 -0.86 8.49
CA CYS A 270 -28.84 0.44 8.00
C CYS A 270 -27.46 0.79 8.61
N GLY A 271 -26.62 1.53 7.86
CA GLY A 271 -25.26 1.97 8.26
C GLY A 271 -24.71 3.01 7.27
N ARG A 272 -23.62 3.74 7.63
CA ARG A 272 -23.11 4.95 6.93
C ARG A 272 -21.56 4.88 6.76
N LEU A 273 -21.03 5.52 5.70
CA LEU A 273 -19.65 6.10 5.51
C LEU A 273 -18.70 5.47 4.47
N THR A 274 -17.55 6.16 4.28
CA THR A 274 -16.59 6.06 3.17
C THR A 274 -15.55 4.95 3.35
N ASP A 275 -15.69 3.87 2.60
CA ASP A 275 -14.83 2.67 2.65
C ASP A 275 -14.62 2.12 1.22
N GLU A 276 -14.38 0.82 1.07
CA GLU A 276 -14.26 0.16 -0.24
C GLU A 276 -15.47 0.35 -1.17
N THR A 277 -16.63 0.78 -0.66
CA THR A 277 -17.72 1.22 -1.53
C THR A 277 -17.33 2.40 -2.41
N HIS A 278 -16.34 3.20 -1.99
CA HIS A 278 -15.87 4.36 -2.74
C HIS A 278 -14.70 3.99 -3.63
N THR A 279 -13.69 3.28 -3.12
CA THR A 279 -12.48 2.98 -3.90
C THR A 279 -12.68 1.84 -4.89
N MET A 280 -13.67 0.96 -4.67
CA MET A 280 -13.99 -0.14 -5.58
C MET A 280 -15.31 0.11 -6.32
N ILE A 281 -16.46 0.14 -5.61
CA ILE A 281 -17.78 0.14 -6.29
C ILE A 281 -17.96 1.38 -7.15
N GLY A 282 -17.58 2.57 -6.68
CA GLY A 282 -17.67 3.82 -7.44
C GLY A 282 -16.90 3.78 -8.78
N PRO A 283 -15.57 3.65 -8.77
CA PRO A 283 -14.74 3.57 -9.97
C PRO A 283 -15.12 2.42 -10.90
N LEU A 284 -15.51 1.25 -10.37
CA LEU A 284 -15.95 0.13 -11.19
C LEU A 284 -17.30 0.42 -11.88
N ALA A 285 -18.24 1.08 -11.19
CA ALA A 285 -19.47 1.56 -11.82
C ALA A 285 -19.17 2.61 -12.90
N ALA A 286 -18.26 3.56 -12.64
CA ALA A 286 -17.83 4.55 -13.62
C ALA A 286 -17.21 3.86 -14.86
N ALA A 287 -16.29 2.91 -14.66
CA ALA A 287 -15.67 2.17 -15.74
C ALA A 287 -16.67 1.40 -16.60
N SER A 288 -17.69 0.78 -16.00
CA SER A 288 -18.79 0.15 -16.74
C SER A 288 -19.68 1.16 -17.47
N ILE A 289 -19.89 2.36 -16.91
CA ILE A 289 -20.58 3.47 -17.61
C ILE A 289 -19.77 3.94 -18.83
N ARG A 290 -18.45 4.11 -18.71
CA ARG A 290 -17.56 4.46 -19.83
C ARG A 290 -17.76 3.50 -20.99
N GLN A 291 -17.70 2.21 -20.69
CA GLN A 291 -17.81 1.16 -21.66
C GLN A 291 -19.21 1.10 -22.28
N LEU A 292 -20.27 1.20 -21.48
CA LEU A 292 -21.66 1.29 -21.99
C LEU A 292 -21.82 2.46 -22.98
N CYS A 293 -21.28 3.62 -22.64
CA CYS A 293 -21.29 4.79 -23.52
C CYS A 293 -20.53 4.53 -24.83
N GLN A 294 -19.34 3.94 -24.76
CA GLN A 294 -18.52 3.62 -25.93
C GLN A 294 -19.20 2.60 -26.85
N GLU A 295 -19.84 1.57 -26.29
CA GLU A 295 -20.59 0.57 -27.06
C GLU A 295 -21.82 1.16 -27.76
N ALA A 296 -22.45 2.16 -27.14
CA ALA A 296 -23.53 2.94 -27.76
C ALA A 296 -23.06 3.99 -28.77
N GLY A 297 -21.75 4.03 -29.06
CA GLY A 297 -21.13 4.98 -29.99
C GLY A 297 -21.09 6.42 -29.48
N LEU A 298 -21.15 6.63 -28.16
CA LEU A 298 -20.96 7.95 -27.56
C LEU A 298 -19.47 8.28 -27.43
N PRO A 299 -19.07 9.54 -27.63
CA PRO A 299 -17.67 9.97 -27.65
C PRO A 299 -17.10 10.11 -26.23
N VAL A 300 -17.24 9.10 -25.38
CA VAL A 300 -16.72 9.12 -24.00
C VAL A 300 -15.35 8.46 -23.94
N THR A 301 -14.34 9.18 -23.48
CA THR A 301 -12.95 8.70 -23.39
C THR A 301 -12.62 8.14 -22.02
N ASP A 302 -13.05 8.82 -20.97
CA ASP A 302 -12.77 8.46 -19.58
C ASP A 302 -13.95 8.80 -18.66
N THR A 303 -14.02 8.12 -17.52
CA THR A 303 -15.03 8.38 -16.50
C THR A 303 -14.47 8.17 -15.11
N MET A 304 -14.94 8.92 -14.13
CA MET A 304 -14.61 8.68 -12.73
C MET A 304 -15.79 9.01 -11.83
N ALA A 305 -16.02 8.17 -10.82
CA ALA A 305 -16.87 8.51 -9.69
C ALA A 305 -16.01 9.15 -8.60
N ASN A 306 -16.00 10.48 -8.50
CA ASN A 306 -15.12 11.18 -7.55
C ASN A 306 -15.49 10.82 -6.10
N PHE A 307 -14.47 10.53 -5.28
CA PHE A 307 -14.65 10.02 -3.92
C PHE A 307 -15.29 11.05 -2.99
N GLU A 308 -14.93 12.33 -3.17
CA GLU A 308 -15.42 13.49 -2.44
C GLU A 308 -16.93 13.70 -2.62
N LEU A 309 -17.49 13.18 -3.72
CA LEU A 309 -18.92 13.22 -4.04
C LEU A 309 -19.65 11.95 -3.57
N GLN A 310 -19.01 11.21 -2.67
CA GLN A 310 -19.50 9.96 -2.10
C GLN A 310 -19.90 8.94 -3.17
N VAL A 311 -19.18 8.98 -4.30
CA VAL A 311 -19.40 8.18 -5.51
C VAL A 311 -20.84 8.16 -6.02
N THR A 312 -21.61 9.22 -5.73
CA THR A 312 -22.99 9.39 -6.24
C THR A 312 -23.02 10.08 -7.60
N TRP A 313 -21.89 10.67 -8.02
CA TRP A 313 -21.73 11.37 -9.29
C TRP A 313 -20.68 10.65 -10.12
N VAL A 314 -20.83 10.71 -11.45
CA VAL A 314 -19.78 10.29 -12.40
C VAL A 314 -19.49 11.44 -13.34
N ALA A 315 -18.22 11.83 -13.45
CA ALA A 315 -17.74 12.71 -14.50
C ALA A 315 -17.44 11.88 -15.76
N LEU A 316 -17.88 12.35 -16.93
CA LEU A 316 -17.66 11.73 -18.23
C LEU A 316 -16.84 12.70 -19.09
N LYS A 317 -15.62 12.30 -19.43
CA LYS A 317 -14.75 13.02 -20.35
C LYS A 317 -15.18 12.76 -21.78
N ILE A 318 -15.45 13.82 -22.53
CA ILE A 318 -16.00 13.75 -23.88
C ILE A 318 -14.95 14.15 -24.90
N ASP A 319 -14.73 13.28 -25.89
CA ASP A 319 -13.97 13.57 -27.11
C ASP A 319 -14.72 14.62 -27.92
N THR A 320 -14.33 15.87 -27.77
CA THR A 320 -15.03 17.02 -28.35
C THR A 320 -14.92 17.02 -29.87
N ALA A 321 -13.85 16.44 -30.43
CA ALA A 321 -13.69 16.32 -31.88
C ALA A 321 -14.77 15.41 -32.47
N LYS A 322 -14.97 14.21 -31.90
CA LYS A 322 -16.06 13.32 -32.30
C LYS A 322 -17.43 13.88 -31.98
N LEU A 323 -17.59 14.59 -30.86
CA LEU A 323 -18.84 15.25 -30.51
C LEU A 323 -19.30 16.23 -31.61
N ARG A 324 -18.38 17.04 -32.15
CA ARG A 324 -18.66 17.96 -33.27
C ARG A 324 -19.11 17.23 -34.53
N GLU A 325 -18.53 16.07 -34.83
CA GLU A 325 -18.92 15.25 -35.98
C GLU A 325 -20.37 14.75 -35.86
N MET A 326 -20.85 14.50 -34.65
CA MET A 326 -22.22 14.04 -34.41
C MET A 326 -23.28 15.12 -34.66
N LYS A 327 -22.91 16.42 -34.68
CA LYS A 327 -23.80 17.57 -34.93
C LYS A 327 -25.07 17.58 -34.05
N VAL A 328 -24.91 17.16 -32.79
CA VAL A 328 -26.00 17.11 -31.80
C VAL A 328 -26.11 18.42 -31.04
N LYS A 329 -27.29 18.73 -30.50
CA LYS A 329 -27.48 19.86 -29.59
C LYS A 329 -27.14 19.45 -28.14
N PRO A 330 -26.69 20.38 -27.28
CA PRO A 330 -26.33 20.08 -25.89
C PRO A 330 -27.39 19.29 -25.11
N LYS A 331 -28.63 19.80 -25.04
CA LYS A 331 -29.73 19.12 -24.34
C LYS A 331 -30.09 17.76 -24.92
N GLU A 332 -29.95 17.59 -26.24
CA GLU A 332 -30.22 16.30 -26.89
C GLU A 332 -29.13 15.28 -26.53
N PHE A 333 -27.88 15.72 -26.49
CA PHE A 333 -26.75 14.89 -26.06
C PHE A 333 -26.87 14.47 -24.59
N ALA A 334 -27.08 15.45 -23.70
CA ALA A 334 -27.29 15.19 -22.28
C ALA A 334 -28.47 14.24 -22.04
N LYS A 335 -29.58 14.42 -22.76
CA LYS A 335 -30.73 13.50 -22.70
C LYS A 335 -30.34 12.09 -23.16
N ARG A 336 -29.64 11.96 -24.28
CA ARG A 336 -29.20 10.67 -24.83
C ARG A 336 -28.26 9.93 -23.87
N VAL A 337 -27.32 10.64 -23.24
CA VAL A 337 -26.43 10.07 -22.22
C VAL A 337 -27.22 9.58 -21.02
N GLY A 338 -28.11 10.41 -20.46
CA GLY A 338 -28.91 10.03 -19.29
C GLY A 338 -29.91 8.91 -19.56
N ASP A 339 -30.56 8.89 -20.74
CA ASP A 339 -31.46 7.81 -21.16
C ASP A 339 -30.72 6.48 -21.22
N LEU A 340 -29.47 6.48 -21.73
CA LEU A 340 -28.65 5.27 -21.79
C LEU A 340 -28.21 4.81 -20.41
N VAL A 341 -27.62 5.70 -19.62
CA VAL A 341 -26.95 5.33 -18.36
C VAL A 341 -27.96 5.06 -17.24
N PHE A 342 -28.98 5.91 -17.06
CA PHE A 342 -29.90 5.78 -15.93
C PHE A 342 -30.95 4.68 -16.07
N ASN A 343 -31.18 4.18 -17.29
CA ASN A 343 -32.02 3.01 -17.52
C ASN A 343 -31.23 1.68 -17.50
N ASP A 344 -29.91 1.74 -17.41
CA ASP A 344 -29.05 0.57 -17.24
C ASP A 344 -28.73 0.31 -15.75
N LYS A 345 -28.45 -0.95 -15.41
CA LYS A 345 -28.01 -1.36 -14.07
C LYS A 345 -26.75 -0.60 -13.63
N VAL A 346 -25.81 -0.33 -14.54
CA VAL A 346 -24.53 0.33 -14.19
C VAL A 346 -24.72 1.75 -13.66
N GLY A 347 -25.77 2.46 -14.09
CA GLY A 347 -26.10 3.80 -13.62
C GLY A 347 -26.97 3.84 -12.38
N TYR A 348 -27.35 2.70 -11.78
CA TYR A 348 -28.32 2.66 -10.68
C TYR A 348 -27.89 3.50 -9.48
N THR A 349 -26.64 3.35 -9.02
CA THR A 349 -26.09 4.05 -7.85
C THR A 349 -25.74 5.51 -8.12
N ILE A 350 -25.66 5.91 -9.39
CA ILE A 350 -25.25 7.25 -9.83
C ILE A 350 -26.48 8.12 -10.06
N HIS A 351 -26.47 9.32 -9.50
CA HIS A 351 -27.57 10.29 -9.59
C HIS A 351 -27.21 11.56 -10.35
N ARG A 352 -25.92 11.88 -10.48
CA ARG A 352 -25.49 12.96 -11.36
C ARG A 352 -24.42 12.49 -12.33
N LEU A 353 -24.62 12.77 -13.60
CA LEU A 353 -23.59 12.64 -14.62
C LEU A 353 -23.11 14.05 -14.96
N VAL A 354 -21.80 14.28 -14.97
CA VAL A 354 -21.20 15.57 -15.35
C VAL A 354 -20.44 15.39 -16.65
N LEU A 355 -20.87 16.05 -17.73
CA LEU A 355 -20.19 15.98 -19.02
C LEU A 355 -19.09 17.05 -19.07
N VAL A 356 -17.84 16.66 -19.31
CA VAL A 356 -16.70 17.59 -19.35
C VAL A 356 -15.86 17.38 -20.61
N GLY A 357 -15.20 18.45 -21.06
CA GLY A 357 -14.36 18.46 -22.26
C GLY A 357 -13.03 17.73 -22.11
N ASP A 358 -12.27 17.68 -23.21
CA ASP A 358 -10.98 16.99 -23.32
C ASP A 358 -9.89 17.57 -22.41
N ASP A 359 -10.04 18.83 -21.98
CA ASP A 359 -9.08 19.53 -21.14
C ASP A 359 -9.17 19.13 -19.66
N ILE A 360 -10.29 18.52 -19.24
CA ILE A 360 -10.51 18.15 -17.84
C ILE A 360 -9.93 16.76 -17.55
N ASN A 361 -9.18 16.66 -16.46
CA ASN A 361 -8.79 15.43 -15.82
C ASN A 361 -9.89 14.96 -14.86
N VAL A 362 -10.74 14.04 -15.34
CA VAL A 362 -11.86 13.49 -14.54
C VAL A 362 -11.42 12.77 -13.25
N TYR A 363 -10.15 12.36 -13.16
CA TYR A 363 -9.59 11.72 -11.97
C TYR A 363 -9.19 12.73 -10.88
N ASP A 364 -9.10 14.02 -11.19
CA ASP A 364 -8.89 15.10 -10.23
C ASP A 364 -10.22 15.78 -9.89
N PHE A 365 -10.68 15.60 -8.65
CA PHE A 365 -11.89 16.22 -8.14
C PHE A 365 -11.89 17.75 -8.28
N LYS A 366 -10.74 18.40 -8.08
CA LYS A 366 -10.66 19.87 -8.19
C LYS A 366 -10.96 20.34 -9.60
N ASP A 367 -10.50 19.59 -10.59
CA ASP A 367 -10.67 19.91 -11.99
C ASP A 367 -12.12 19.68 -12.45
N VAL A 368 -12.72 18.54 -12.04
CA VAL A 368 -14.15 18.25 -12.25
C VAL A 368 -15.03 19.33 -11.62
N MET A 369 -14.73 19.74 -10.39
CA MET A 369 -15.51 20.77 -9.71
C MET A 369 -15.31 22.16 -10.31
N TRP A 370 -14.10 22.49 -10.78
CA TRP A 370 -13.86 23.72 -11.52
C TRP A 370 -14.70 23.77 -12.79
N ALA A 371 -14.70 22.70 -13.59
CA ALA A 371 -15.53 22.59 -14.79
C ALA A 371 -17.03 22.71 -14.47
N PHE A 372 -17.53 21.94 -13.51
CA PHE A 372 -18.95 22.00 -13.10
C PHE A 372 -19.36 23.40 -12.66
N CYS A 373 -18.57 24.06 -11.79
CA CYS A 373 -18.90 25.37 -11.24
C CYS A 373 -18.80 26.52 -12.26
N THR A 374 -17.98 26.37 -13.31
CA THR A 374 -17.69 27.46 -14.27
C THR A 374 -18.34 27.28 -15.63
N ARG A 375 -18.72 26.06 -16.01
CA ARG A 375 -19.24 25.74 -17.35
C ARG A 375 -20.70 25.26 -17.36
N CYS A 376 -21.21 24.69 -16.27
CA CYS A 376 -22.61 24.23 -16.19
C CYS A 376 -23.50 25.34 -15.61
N ARG A 377 -24.37 25.94 -16.43
CA ARG A 377 -25.35 26.91 -15.95
C ARG A 377 -26.51 26.21 -15.22
N PRO A 378 -26.80 26.56 -13.94
CA PRO A 378 -27.85 25.90 -13.16
C PRO A 378 -29.20 25.89 -13.88
N GLY A 379 -29.84 24.72 -13.98
CA GLY A 379 -31.11 24.51 -14.68
C GLY A 379 -31.03 24.54 -16.21
N ASP A 380 -30.36 25.54 -16.81
CA ASP A 380 -30.30 25.68 -18.27
C ASP A 380 -29.50 24.55 -18.93
N ASP A 381 -28.39 24.13 -18.33
CA ASP A 381 -27.50 23.08 -18.82
C ASP A 381 -27.70 21.74 -18.07
N GLU A 382 -28.84 21.61 -17.38
CA GLU A 382 -29.21 20.39 -16.66
C GLU A 382 -30.42 19.70 -17.29
N VAL A 383 -30.36 18.38 -17.40
CA VAL A 383 -31.48 17.54 -17.84
C VAL A 383 -31.85 16.61 -16.70
N PHE A 384 -33.04 16.80 -16.13
CA PHE A 384 -33.56 16.01 -15.00
C PHE A 384 -34.29 14.76 -15.49
N PHE A 385 -34.14 13.67 -14.74
CA PHE A 385 -34.71 12.36 -15.02
C PHE A 385 -35.54 11.91 -13.82
N ASP A 386 -36.83 12.21 -13.86
CA ASP A 386 -37.77 11.89 -12.77
C ASP A 386 -38.45 10.52 -12.91
N ASP A 387 -38.40 9.91 -14.10
CA ASP A 387 -39.08 8.65 -14.42
C ASP A 387 -38.15 7.42 -14.39
N VAL A 388 -36.95 7.55 -13.81
CA VAL A 388 -35.95 6.47 -13.72
C VAL A 388 -35.85 5.91 -12.31
N LYS A 389 -35.26 4.72 -12.14
CA LYS A 389 -35.06 4.10 -10.82
C LYS A 389 -34.07 4.92 -9.98
N ALA A 390 -34.48 5.29 -8.78
CA ALA A 390 -33.61 5.95 -7.80
C ALA A 390 -32.94 4.93 -6.90
N PHE A 391 -31.74 5.25 -6.45
CA PHE A 391 -31.02 4.48 -5.43
C PHE A 391 -31.45 4.95 -4.04
N PRO A 392 -32.24 4.16 -3.29
CA PRO A 392 -32.81 4.59 -2.02
C PRO A 392 -31.76 4.84 -0.94
N LEU A 393 -30.57 4.26 -1.03
CA LEU A 393 -29.53 4.42 -0.01
C LEU A 393 -28.94 5.84 0.02
N ILE A 394 -29.15 6.65 -1.04
CA ILE A 394 -28.74 8.04 -1.01
C ILE A 394 -29.62 8.81 -0.03
N PRO A 395 -29.05 9.56 0.94
CA PRO A 395 -29.81 10.20 2.00
C PRO A 395 -30.97 11.08 1.52
N TYR A 396 -30.76 11.87 0.45
CA TYR A 396 -31.81 12.76 -0.06
C TYR A 396 -32.96 12.03 -0.79
N ASN A 397 -32.86 10.72 -1.01
CA ASN A 397 -33.98 9.91 -1.52
C ASN A 397 -34.80 9.36 -0.35
N SER A 398 -34.30 8.35 0.37
CA SER A 398 -35.09 7.69 1.43
C SER A 398 -35.36 8.55 2.66
N HIS A 399 -34.57 9.59 2.88
CA HIS A 399 -34.77 10.54 3.98
C HIS A 399 -35.04 11.96 3.48
N GLY A 400 -35.23 12.15 2.18
CA GLY A 400 -35.61 13.44 1.59
C GLY A 400 -37.11 13.57 1.35
N SER A 401 -37.46 14.56 0.53
CA SER A 401 -38.85 14.93 0.23
C SER A 401 -39.43 14.25 -1.02
N PHE A 402 -38.66 13.38 -1.69
CA PHE A 402 -39.00 12.80 -2.99
C PHE A 402 -39.32 11.31 -2.88
N ASN A 403 -39.74 10.69 -3.99
CA ASN A 403 -39.96 9.26 -4.02
C ASN A 403 -38.63 8.51 -3.77
N PRO A 404 -38.56 7.62 -2.77
CA PRO A 404 -37.30 6.99 -2.38
C PRO A 404 -36.70 6.07 -3.45
N VAL A 405 -37.51 5.59 -4.40
CA VAL A 405 -37.12 4.58 -5.40
C VAL A 405 -37.29 5.06 -6.84
N LYS A 406 -37.65 6.34 -7.06
CA LYS A 406 -37.89 6.89 -8.40
C LYS A 406 -37.47 8.37 -8.50
N GLY A 407 -36.78 8.72 -9.59
CA GLY A 407 -36.33 10.07 -9.90
C GLY A 407 -35.03 10.48 -9.20
N GLY A 408 -34.85 11.78 -9.01
CA GLY A 408 -33.68 12.35 -8.30
C GLY A 408 -32.38 12.32 -9.10
N LYS A 409 -32.45 12.07 -10.42
CA LYS A 409 -31.29 11.96 -11.30
C LYS A 409 -31.17 13.12 -12.27
N VAL A 410 -29.94 13.50 -12.62
CA VAL A 410 -29.64 14.65 -13.49
C VAL A 410 -28.39 14.42 -14.32
N VAL A 411 -28.40 14.90 -15.56
CA VAL A 411 -27.19 15.13 -16.35
C VAL A 411 -26.89 16.61 -16.33
N SER A 412 -25.70 16.98 -15.85
CA SER A 412 -25.20 18.35 -15.81
C SER A 412 -24.16 18.50 -16.91
N ASP A 413 -24.45 19.33 -17.90
CA ASP A 413 -23.58 19.56 -19.05
C ASP A 413 -22.58 20.69 -18.75
N ALA A 414 -21.33 20.33 -18.53
CA ALA A 414 -20.23 21.29 -18.35
C ALA A 414 -19.37 21.42 -19.62
N LEU A 415 -19.91 21.02 -20.79
CA LEU A 415 -19.38 21.38 -22.10
C LEU A 415 -19.91 22.75 -22.53
N LEU A 416 -19.02 23.62 -22.97
CA LEU A 416 -19.39 24.93 -23.51
C LEU A 416 -19.98 24.79 -24.93
N PRO A 417 -20.90 25.68 -25.36
CA PRO A 417 -21.58 25.56 -26.66
C PRO A 417 -20.64 25.47 -27.88
N VAL A 418 -19.46 26.08 -27.80
CA VAL A 418 -18.46 26.03 -28.88
C VAL A 418 -17.83 24.65 -29.02
N GLU A 419 -17.78 23.83 -27.96
CA GLU A 419 -17.27 22.45 -28.01
C GLU A 419 -18.12 21.54 -28.89
N TYR A 420 -19.43 21.83 -28.98
CA TYR A 420 -20.37 21.15 -29.87
C TYR A 420 -20.26 21.60 -31.34
N THR A 421 -19.56 22.71 -31.62
CA THR A 421 -19.58 23.35 -32.95
C THR A 421 -18.20 23.57 -33.55
N THR A 422 -17.42 24.50 -33.02
CA THR A 422 -16.13 24.94 -33.61
C THR A 422 -14.90 24.42 -32.86
N GLY A 423 -15.08 23.94 -31.63
CA GLY A 423 -14.00 23.63 -30.69
C GLY A 423 -13.79 24.77 -29.68
N ALA A 424 -12.96 24.50 -28.67
CA ALA A 424 -12.69 25.46 -27.60
C ALA A 424 -12.12 26.79 -28.13
N ASP A 425 -12.67 27.91 -27.65
CA ASP A 425 -12.23 29.27 -27.97
C ASP A 425 -11.61 29.99 -26.76
N TRP A 426 -11.32 29.24 -25.70
CA TRP A 426 -10.61 29.69 -24.50
C TRP A 426 -9.31 28.92 -24.32
N GLN A 427 -8.48 29.42 -23.40
CA GLN A 427 -7.32 28.72 -22.86
C GLN A 427 -7.45 28.73 -21.33
N ALA A 428 -7.09 27.63 -20.67
CA ALA A 428 -7.07 27.60 -19.22
C ALA A 428 -5.96 28.53 -18.69
N ALA A 429 -6.32 29.35 -17.71
CA ALA A 429 -5.41 30.31 -17.07
C ALA A 429 -4.55 29.64 -15.98
N ASP A 430 -3.79 28.62 -16.37
CA ASP A 430 -2.92 27.84 -15.48
C ASP A 430 -1.48 27.74 -16.03
N PHE A 431 -0.59 27.14 -15.23
CA PHE A 431 0.81 26.98 -15.62
C PHE A 431 0.96 26.12 -16.90
N GLU A 432 0.09 25.14 -17.10
CA GLU A 432 0.22 24.16 -18.18
C GLU A 432 -0.20 24.74 -19.54
N ASN A 433 -1.25 25.55 -19.56
CA ASN A 433 -1.93 25.98 -20.78
C ASN A 433 -1.70 27.45 -21.13
N SER A 434 -1.32 28.32 -20.18
CA SER A 434 -1.12 29.76 -20.43
C SER A 434 0.33 30.18 -20.66
N TYR A 435 1.27 29.23 -20.67
CA TYR A 435 2.69 29.50 -20.90
C TYR A 435 3.26 28.59 -21.99
N PRO A 436 4.12 29.10 -22.89
CA PRO A 436 4.74 28.29 -23.92
C PRO A 436 5.71 27.27 -23.31
N ALA A 437 5.90 26.13 -23.98
CA ALA A 437 6.72 25.00 -23.49
C ALA A 437 8.12 25.45 -23.04
N GLU A 438 8.77 26.31 -23.82
CA GLU A 438 10.10 26.87 -23.50
C GLU A 438 10.16 27.62 -22.16
N VAL A 439 9.09 28.32 -21.77
CA VAL A 439 9.00 29.02 -20.49
C VAL A 439 8.71 28.02 -19.37
N LYS A 440 7.81 27.05 -19.60
CA LYS A 440 7.51 26.00 -18.62
C LYS A 440 8.75 25.17 -18.29
N ASP A 441 9.47 24.73 -19.31
CA ASP A 441 10.69 23.94 -19.18
C ASP A 441 11.78 24.72 -18.43
N LYS A 442 11.96 26.01 -18.77
CA LYS A 442 12.88 26.89 -18.07
C LYS A 442 12.50 27.06 -16.59
N VAL A 443 11.23 27.35 -16.30
CA VAL A 443 10.75 27.52 -14.92
C VAL A 443 10.93 26.23 -14.11
N ASN A 444 10.62 25.07 -14.70
CA ASN A 444 10.81 23.77 -14.06
C ASN A 444 12.30 23.45 -13.82
N ALA A 445 13.16 23.74 -14.80
CA ALA A 445 14.61 23.53 -14.69
C ALA A 445 15.26 24.45 -13.64
N GLU A 446 14.78 25.69 -13.55
CA GLU A 446 15.30 26.70 -12.60
C GLU A 446 14.57 26.67 -11.25
N TRP A 447 13.51 25.88 -11.08
CA TRP A 447 12.63 25.90 -9.90
C TRP A 447 13.39 25.78 -8.58
N ARG A 448 14.36 24.87 -8.55
CA ARG A 448 15.26 24.64 -7.41
C ARG A 448 16.24 25.80 -7.22
N ALA A 449 16.86 26.26 -8.30
CA ALA A 449 17.82 27.38 -8.25
C ALA A 449 17.15 28.69 -7.80
N MET A 450 15.85 28.85 -8.06
CA MET A 450 15.03 29.95 -7.57
C MET A 450 14.62 29.82 -6.08
N GLY A 451 14.96 28.71 -5.42
CA GLY A 451 14.73 28.49 -4.00
C GLY A 451 13.33 28.00 -3.62
N PHE A 452 12.53 27.50 -4.58
CA PHE A 452 11.18 26.98 -4.31
C PHE A 452 11.14 25.52 -3.85
N ASP A 453 12.27 24.82 -3.92
CA ASP A 453 12.46 23.45 -3.43
C ASP A 453 13.73 23.46 -2.57
N LEU A 454 13.63 23.05 -1.30
CA LEU A 454 14.77 23.03 -0.36
C LEU A 454 15.84 22.04 -0.80
N GLY A 455 15.55 21.16 -1.77
CA GLY A 455 16.47 20.16 -2.26
C GLY A 455 16.59 18.97 -1.31
N LYS A 456 16.81 17.79 -1.87
CA LYS A 456 17.04 16.55 -1.12
C LYS A 456 18.18 16.76 -0.10
N ASP A 457 19.25 17.41 -0.50
CA ASP A 457 20.43 17.69 0.33
C ASP A 457 20.10 18.46 1.62
N CYS A 458 19.14 19.39 1.61
CA CYS A 458 18.75 20.11 2.81
C CYS A 458 17.91 19.24 3.76
N LEU A 459 17.06 18.37 3.19
CA LEU A 459 16.31 17.38 3.97
C LEU A 459 17.24 16.31 4.55
N ASP A 460 18.22 15.85 3.77
CA ASP A 460 19.22 14.87 4.19
C ASP A 460 20.12 15.45 5.29
N ILE A 461 20.49 16.73 5.23
CA ILE A 461 21.18 17.42 6.35
C ILE A 461 20.32 17.42 7.62
N CYS A 462 19.03 17.72 7.51
CA CYS A 462 18.11 17.68 8.66
C CYS A 462 17.96 16.25 9.20
N GLU A 463 17.96 15.25 8.32
CA GLU A 463 17.87 13.84 8.65
C GLU A 463 19.15 13.33 9.33
N CYS A 464 20.31 13.74 8.86
CA CYS A 464 21.61 13.47 9.50
C CYS A 464 21.64 13.97 10.95
N ILE A 465 21.22 15.22 11.19
CA ILE A 465 21.14 15.79 12.54
C ILE A 465 20.20 14.96 13.41
N ARG A 466 18.98 14.68 12.91
CA ARG A 466 17.98 13.88 13.63
C ARG A 466 18.49 12.50 13.99
N ASN A 467 19.16 11.80 13.08
CA ASN A 467 19.64 10.44 13.33
C ASN A 467 20.87 10.43 14.26
N THR A 468 21.73 11.44 14.18
CA THR A 468 22.83 11.65 15.12
C THR A 468 22.33 11.81 16.57
N GLU A 469 21.30 12.63 16.78
CA GLU A 469 20.65 12.79 18.09
C GLU A 469 20.02 11.49 18.59
N ARG A 470 19.44 10.69 17.69
CA ARG A 470 18.86 9.39 18.03
C ARG A 470 19.92 8.37 18.45
N VAL A 471 21.07 8.31 17.78
CA VAL A 471 22.20 7.47 18.19
C VAL A 471 22.71 7.90 19.57
N ALA A 472 22.88 9.20 19.79
CA ALA A 472 23.30 9.73 21.09
C ALA A 472 22.29 9.37 22.21
N CYS A 473 20.99 9.52 21.95
CA CYS A 473 19.93 9.15 22.90
C CYS A 473 19.92 7.64 23.18
N ALA A 474 20.06 6.80 22.16
CA ALA A 474 20.12 5.35 22.33
C ALA A 474 21.36 4.92 23.15
N ALA A 475 22.51 5.52 22.90
CA ALA A 475 23.73 5.30 23.68
C ALA A 475 23.61 5.83 25.13
N GLN A 476 22.75 6.82 25.39
CA GLN A 476 22.52 7.36 26.73
C GLN A 476 21.54 6.51 27.54
N ASP A 477 20.34 6.28 27.00
CA ASP A 477 19.19 5.79 27.77
C ASP A 477 18.86 4.33 27.46
N CYS A 478 19.27 3.85 26.27
CA CYS A 478 19.04 2.50 25.78
C CYS A 478 20.35 1.73 25.62
N TRP A 479 21.41 2.09 26.38
CA TRP A 479 22.74 1.51 26.26
C TRP A 479 22.77 -0.02 26.39
N ASN A 480 21.74 -0.62 27.01
CA ASN A 480 21.61 -2.07 27.15
C ASN A 480 21.16 -2.80 25.86
N GLN A 481 20.80 -2.05 24.81
CA GLN A 481 20.33 -2.56 23.52
C GLN A 481 21.21 -2.09 22.33
N VAL A 482 22.36 -1.48 22.59
CA VAL A 482 23.25 -0.89 21.56
C VAL A 482 24.00 -1.88 20.68
N TYR A 483 23.75 -3.18 20.81
CA TYR A 483 24.26 -4.20 19.88
C TYR A 483 23.14 -4.92 19.11
N THR A 484 21.89 -4.55 19.38
CA THR A 484 20.74 -5.15 18.68
C THR A 484 20.74 -4.77 17.20
N CYS A 485 20.10 -5.58 16.35
CA CYS A 485 19.93 -5.27 14.94
C CYS A 485 19.32 -3.87 14.72
N GLN A 486 18.45 -3.43 15.64
CA GLN A 486 17.82 -2.11 15.57
C GLN A 486 18.80 -0.95 15.79
N TYR A 487 19.80 -1.15 16.66
CA TYR A 487 20.82 -0.13 16.88
C TYR A 487 21.78 -0.07 15.70
N ASP A 488 22.21 -1.23 15.19
CA ASP A 488 23.04 -1.32 13.99
C ASP A 488 22.35 -0.63 12.79
N GLU A 489 21.05 -0.85 12.61
CA GLU A 489 20.23 -0.21 11.58
C GLU A 489 20.07 1.31 11.76
N LEU A 490 19.91 1.77 13.00
CA LEU A 490 19.86 3.20 13.31
C LEU A 490 21.19 3.89 12.93
N VAL A 491 22.32 3.26 13.27
CA VAL A 491 23.65 3.78 12.92
C VAL A 491 23.88 3.77 11.41
N ALA A 492 23.49 2.70 10.73
CA ALA A 492 23.53 2.62 9.27
C ALA A 492 22.76 3.76 8.59
N THR A 493 21.52 4.00 9.03
CA THR A 493 20.66 5.07 8.51
C THR A 493 21.26 6.46 8.75
N MET A 494 21.95 6.64 9.88
CA MET A 494 22.65 7.88 10.17
C MET A 494 23.84 8.10 9.23
N ILE A 495 24.66 7.09 9.01
CA ILE A 495 25.83 7.18 8.11
C ILE A 495 25.38 7.57 6.69
N ASP A 496 24.34 6.93 6.17
CA ASP A 496 23.77 7.22 4.85
C ASP A 496 23.24 8.66 4.76
N ALA A 497 22.41 9.08 5.72
CA ALA A 497 21.86 10.44 5.74
C ALA A 497 22.94 11.54 5.87
N CYS A 498 24.06 11.23 6.52
CA CYS A 498 25.13 12.17 6.77
C CYS A 498 26.18 12.24 5.65
N ASP A 499 26.16 11.36 4.65
CA ASP A 499 27.13 11.32 3.56
C ASP A 499 27.18 12.65 2.78
N VAL A 500 26.01 13.18 2.38
CA VAL A 500 25.87 14.48 1.69
C VAL A 500 26.25 15.70 2.55
N SER A 501 26.48 15.50 3.85
CA SER A 501 26.82 16.56 4.81
C SER A 501 28.30 16.57 5.22
N GLY A 502 29.16 15.89 4.47
CA GLY A 502 30.61 15.80 4.72
C GLY A 502 31.07 14.51 5.39
N GLY A 503 30.22 13.48 5.40
CA GLY A 503 30.52 12.16 5.99
C GLY A 503 30.49 12.15 7.52
N VAL A 504 30.60 10.93 8.08
CA VAL A 504 30.69 10.67 9.54
C VAL A 504 32.01 9.98 9.82
N ASP A 505 32.67 10.34 10.93
CA ASP A 505 33.79 9.53 11.43
C ASP A 505 33.24 8.24 12.05
N THR A 506 33.40 7.13 11.33
CA THR A 506 32.86 5.82 11.69
C THR A 506 33.59 5.16 12.85
N ASP A 507 34.84 5.56 13.14
CA ASP A 507 35.67 4.92 14.17
C ASP A 507 35.28 5.34 15.59
N VAL A 508 34.57 6.46 15.70
CA VAL A 508 34.18 7.06 16.99
C VAL A 508 32.69 6.88 17.30
N ILE A 509 31.93 6.20 16.44
CA ILE A 509 30.50 5.97 16.64
C ILE A 509 30.28 5.12 17.91
N PRO A 510 29.43 5.56 18.85
CA PRO A 510 29.21 4.85 20.09
C PRO A 510 28.76 3.40 19.85
N TYR A 511 29.46 2.45 20.47
CA TYR A 511 29.11 1.03 20.46
C TYR A 511 29.01 0.39 19.05
N TYR A 512 29.69 0.93 18.04
CA TYR A 512 29.62 0.42 16.67
C TYR A 512 31.01 0.23 16.04
N PRO A 513 31.25 -0.83 15.25
CA PRO A 513 30.38 -2.00 15.07
C PRO A 513 30.33 -2.85 16.34
N ALA A 514 29.31 -3.69 16.47
CA ALA A 514 29.21 -4.58 17.63
C ALA A 514 30.42 -5.54 17.71
N PRO A 515 30.98 -5.79 18.92
CA PRO A 515 31.99 -6.84 19.11
C PRO A 515 31.44 -8.22 18.78
N ASP A 516 32.33 -9.15 18.40
CA ASP A 516 31.92 -10.52 18.10
C ASP A 516 31.29 -11.19 19.32
N SER A 517 30.09 -11.76 19.12
CA SER A 517 29.31 -12.46 20.15
C SER A 517 28.89 -11.59 21.35
N ALA A 518 28.74 -10.27 21.15
CA ALA A 518 28.24 -9.40 22.21
C ALA A 518 26.83 -9.84 22.71
N PRO A 519 26.50 -9.70 24.00
CA PRO A 519 25.18 -10.06 24.51
C PRO A 519 24.09 -9.22 23.84
N GLY A 520 23.05 -9.88 23.32
CA GLY A 520 21.99 -9.19 22.59
C GLY A 520 22.36 -8.75 21.17
N SER A 521 23.54 -9.17 20.67
CA SER A 521 24.02 -8.75 19.35
C SER A 521 23.09 -9.23 18.23
N CYS A 522 23.07 -8.50 17.11
CA CYS A 522 22.40 -8.97 15.91
C CYS A 522 22.96 -10.33 15.43
N SER A 523 22.12 -11.16 14.80
CA SER A 523 22.49 -12.48 14.27
C SER A 523 23.57 -12.38 13.19
N CYS A 524 23.55 -11.27 12.44
CA CYS A 524 24.52 -10.82 11.44
C CYS A 524 25.11 -9.48 11.90
N ASN A 525 26.44 -9.33 11.90
CA ASN A 525 27.09 -8.08 12.29
C ASN A 525 27.03 -7.08 11.14
N GLN A 526 25.90 -6.38 11.03
CA GLN A 526 25.62 -5.45 9.93
C GLN A 526 26.63 -4.30 9.91
N GLY A 527 27.15 -3.90 11.07
CA GLY A 527 28.17 -2.87 11.14
C GLY A 527 29.49 -3.25 10.47
N LYS A 528 29.97 -4.47 10.69
CA LYS A 528 31.16 -4.97 9.98
C LYS A 528 30.92 -5.08 8.47
N VAL A 529 29.72 -5.52 8.07
CA VAL A 529 29.33 -5.58 6.65
C VAL A 529 29.38 -4.18 6.02
N LEU A 530 28.78 -3.17 6.67
CA LEU A 530 28.80 -1.78 6.17
C LEU A 530 30.21 -1.23 6.03
N LEU A 531 31.03 -1.33 7.07
CA LEU A 531 32.38 -0.74 7.05
C LEU A 531 33.27 -1.41 6.00
N THR A 532 33.10 -2.72 5.81
CA THR A 532 33.81 -3.46 4.76
C THR A 532 33.32 -3.02 3.37
N HIS A 533 32.01 -2.86 3.20
CA HIS A 533 31.43 -2.30 1.98
C HIS A 533 32.00 -0.92 1.66
N MET A 534 32.09 -0.02 2.66
CA MET A 534 32.69 1.31 2.52
C MET A 534 34.14 1.24 2.03
N SER A 535 34.93 0.29 2.55
CA SER A 535 36.30 0.05 2.11
C SER A 535 36.39 -0.43 0.66
N ILE A 536 35.48 -1.33 0.23
CA ILE A 536 35.47 -1.86 -1.15
C ILE A 536 35.30 -0.73 -2.14
N THR A 537 34.38 0.19 -1.89
CA THR A 537 34.14 1.23 -2.88
C THR A 537 35.09 2.40 -2.78
N ALA A 538 35.68 2.69 -1.62
CA ALA A 538 36.83 3.58 -1.57
C ALA A 538 37.94 3.06 -2.51
N GLN A 539 38.16 1.74 -2.54
CA GLN A 539 39.11 1.10 -3.45
C GLN A 539 38.65 1.14 -4.91
N THR A 540 37.37 0.85 -5.19
CA THR A 540 36.81 1.00 -6.55
C THR A 540 36.97 2.43 -7.06
N ASN A 541 36.60 3.43 -6.26
CA ASN A 541 36.75 4.84 -6.63
C ASN A 541 38.22 5.19 -6.91
N ALA A 542 39.16 4.67 -6.12
CA ALA A 542 40.59 4.88 -6.38
C ALA A 542 41.07 4.27 -7.72
N LEU A 543 40.49 3.15 -8.17
CA LEU A 543 40.75 2.60 -9.50
C LEU A 543 40.25 3.55 -10.60
N TYR A 544 39.08 4.16 -10.39
CA TYR A 544 38.48 5.08 -11.36
C TYR A 544 39.09 6.48 -11.37
N ASP A 545 39.58 6.98 -10.26
CA ASP A 545 40.37 8.21 -10.23
C ASP A 545 41.64 8.09 -11.09
N ASN A 546 42.09 6.85 -11.34
CA ASN A 546 43.21 6.53 -12.24
C ASN A 546 42.77 6.21 -13.69
N LYS A 547 41.48 6.38 -14.04
CA LYS A 547 40.89 5.98 -15.34
C LYS A 547 41.67 6.50 -16.55
N THR A 548 42.08 7.76 -16.53
CA THR A 548 42.84 8.38 -17.62
C THR A 548 44.15 7.65 -17.92
N ASN A 549 44.84 7.12 -16.91
CA ASN A 549 46.09 6.39 -17.11
C ASN A 549 45.84 4.96 -17.64
N VAL A 550 44.73 4.34 -17.23
CA VAL A 550 44.28 3.04 -17.75
C VAL A 550 43.89 3.15 -19.22
N GLU A 551 43.11 4.16 -19.59
CA GLU A 551 42.70 4.42 -20.99
C GLU A 551 43.89 4.77 -21.89
N GLN A 552 44.95 5.36 -21.34
CA GLN A 552 46.20 5.60 -22.08
C GLN A 552 47.07 4.34 -22.23
N ALA A 553 47.01 3.42 -21.27
CA ALA A 553 47.79 2.18 -21.29
C ALA A 553 47.13 1.07 -22.13
N ILE A 554 45.80 1.09 -22.26
CA ILE A 554 45.00 0.13 -23.04
C ILE A 554 44.36 0.89 -24.22
N PRO A 555 44.94 0.86 -25.43
CA PRO A 555 44.47 1.71 -26.54
C PRO A 555 43.18 1.21 -27.21
N ASP A 556 42.89 -0.08 -27.08
CA ASP A 556 41.70 -0.71 -27.66
C ASP A 556 40.50 -0.59 -26.73
N TYR A 557 39.37 -0.16 -27.28
CA TYR A 557 38.14 0.10 -26.51
C TYR A 557 37.49 -1.19 -25.99
N GLY A 558 37.61 -2.30 -26.73
CA GLY A 558 37.12 -3.60 -26.29
C GLY A 558 37.92 -4.13 -25.10
N ASP A 559 39.25 -4.01 -25.15
CA ASP A 559 40.13 -4.39 -24.04
C ASP A 559 39.92 -3.49 -22.79
N GLN A 560 39.61 -2.20 -22.98
CA GLN A 560 39.21 -1.30 -21.89
C GLN A 560 37.91 -1.76 -21.23
N ALA A 561 36.90 -2.12 -22.03
CA ALA A 561 35.62 -2.63 -21.51
C ALA A 561 35.82 -3.94 -20.72
N ILE A 562 36.66 -4.85 -21.21
CA ILE A 562 37.01 -6.09 -20.50
C ILE A 562 37.72 -5.78 -19.17
N TYR A 563 38.63 -4.80 -19.13
CA TYR A 563 39.32 -4.39 -17.91
C TYR A 563 38.36 -3.87 -16.83
N TRP A 564 37.43 -2.98 -17.19
CA TRP A 564 36.46 -2.44 -16.23
C TRP A 564 35.42 -3.48 -15.82
N ALA A 565 35.00 -4.33 -16.74
CA ALA A 565 34.14 -5.47 -16.42
C ALA A 565 34.81 -6.43 -15.41
N SER A 566 36.10 -6.70 -15.61
CA SER A 566 36.94 -7.51 -14.71
C SER A 566 37.01 -6.91 -13.30
N ALA A 567 37.23 -5.60 -13.18
CA ALA A 567 37.23 -4.89 -11.90
C ALA A 567 35.87 -4.98 -11.18
N GLY A 568 34.77 -4.81 -11.92
CA GLY A 568 33.41 -4.95 -11.40
C GLY A 568 33.10 -6.36 -10.88
N CYS A 569 33.50 -7.39 -11.63
CA CYS A 569 33.35 -8.79 -11.21
C CYS A 569 34.13 -9.10 -9.92
N CYS A 570 35.35 -8.57 -9.79
CA CYS A 570 36.16 -8.73 -8.58
C CYS A 570 35.55 -8.04 -7.35
N ALA A 571 35.01 -6.83 -7.51
CA ALA A 571 34.31 -6.12 -6.44
C ALA A 571 33.05 -6.87 -5.98
N ASN A 572 32.27 -7.41 -6.92
CA ASN A 572 31.07 -8.20 -6.61
C ASN A 572 31.41 -9.50 -5.88
N ALA A 573 32.38 -10.27 -6.38
CA ALA A 573 32.86 -11.49 -5.74
C ALA A 573 33.36 -11.23 -4.30
N TYR A 574 34.04 -10.11 -4.08
CA TYR A 574 34.48 -9.70 -2.75
C TYR A 574 33.30 -9.47 -1.81
N LEU A 575 32.31 -8.71 -2.27
CA LEU A 575 31.15 -8.33 -1.49
C LEU A 575 30.28 -9.55 -1.12
N GLN A 576 30.07 -10.47 -2.08
CA GLN A 576 29.39 -11.75 -1.81
C GLN A 576 30.14 -12.61 -0.79
N SER A 577 31.48 -12.59 -0.83
CA SER A 577 32.32 -13.31 0.13
C SER A 577 32.15 -12.76 1.56
N VAL A 578 32.11 -11.43 1.72
CA VAL A 578 31.89 -10.76 3.00
C VAL A 578 30.55 -11.15 3.62
N TYR A 579 29.48 -11.15 2.82
CA TYR A 579 28.16 -11.57 3.30
C TYR A 579 28.14 -13.04 3.75
N ARG A 580 28.78 -13.93 2.99
CA ARG A 580 28.83 -15.37 3.29
C ARG A 580 29.68 -15.69 4.52
N GLU A 581 30.67 -14.87 4.83
CA GLU A 581 31.53 -15.08 6.02
C GLU A 581 30.95 -14.42 7.28
N ILE A 582 30.49 -13.16 7.20
CA ILE A 582 29.98 -12.43 8.37
C ILE A 582 28.54 -12.87 8.72
N CYS A 583 27.75 -13.21 7.71
CA CYS A 583 26.32 -13.51 7.87
C CYS A 583 25.93 -14.85 7.19
N PRO A 584 26.58 -15.97 7.58
CA PRO A 584 26.49 -17.25 6.86
C PRO A 584 25.08 -17.85 6.86
N ASN A 585 24.29 -17.62 7.92
CA ASN A 585 22.95 -18.18 8.07
C ASN A 585 21.85 -17.23 7.61
N THR A 586 22.18 -15.96 7.34
CA THR A 586 21.21 -14.92 6.98
C THR A 586 20.86 -15.00 5.49
N GLN A 587 19.58 -14.87 5.19
CA GLN A 587 19.11 -14.81 3.80
C GLN A 587 19.70 -13.57 3.09
N PRO A 588 20.33 -13.71 1.92
CA PRO A 588 21.00 -12.59 1.23
C PRO A 588 20.07 -11.41 0.91
N ALA A 589 18.80 -11.68 0.58
CA ALA A 589 17.79 -10.65 0.32
C ALA A 589 17.49 -9.76 1.54
N VAL A 590 17.67 -10.28 2.76
CA VAL A 590 17.49 -9.51 4.01
C VAL A 590 18.60 -8.47 4.18
N LEU A 591 19.73 -8.65 3.51
CA LEU A 591 20.88 -7.74 3.51
C LEU A 591 21.03 -6.95 2.20
N GLY A 592 20.11 -7.12 1.24
CA GLY A 592 20.17 -6.49 -0.09
C GLY A 592 21.28 -7.05 -1.00
N ALA A 593 21.85 -8.20 -0.67
CA ALA A 593 22.93 -8.81 -1.46
C ALA A 593 22.45 -9.42 -2.79
N ASP A 594 21.14 -9.58 -2.97
CA ASP A 594 20.47 -9.95 -4.22
C ASP A 594 20.42 -8.80 -5.22
N LEU A 595 20.30 -7.55 -4.76
CA LEU A 595 20.40 -6.34 -5.60
C LEU A 595 21.82 -6.12 -6.16
N MET A 596 22.82 -6.80 -5.60
CA MET A 596 24.23 -6.70 -5.99
C MET A 596 24.65 -7.78 -7.00
N ASN A 597 23.74 -8.69 -7.38
CA ASN A 597 24.00 -9.71 -8.38
C ASN A 597 23.76 -9.17 -9.81
N PHE A 598 24.55 -8.18 -10.23
CA PHE A 598 24.47 -7.65 -11.60
C PHE A 598 25.38 -8.46 -12.53
N SER A 599 24.81 -8.96 -13.63
CA SER A 599 25.57 -9.40 -14.80
C SER A 599 25.99 -8.15 -15.58
N LEU A 600 27.27 -8.04 -15.91
CA LEU A 600 27.74 -7.04 -16.87
C LEU A 600 27.34 -7.55 -18.27
N ASP A 601 26.25 -6.99 -18.80
CA ASP A 601 25.59 -7.36 -20.07
C ASP A 601 25.16 -8.85 -20.20
N GLU A 602 23.88 -9.15 -19.96
CA GLU A 602 23.32 -10.51 -20.20
C GLU A 602 23.25 -10.89 -21.69
N ASP A 603 23.44 -9.92 -22.61
CA ASP A 603 23.33 -10.13 -24.06
C ASP A 603 24.70 -10.41 -24.75
N ASP A 604 25.84 -10.25 -24.06
CA ASP A 604 27.18 -10.51 -24.60
C ASP A 604 28.03 -11.43 -23.69
N PRO A 605 28.26 -12.70 -24.10
CA PRO A 605 29.03 -13.68 -23.32
C PRO A 605 30.47 -13.25 -22.98
N GLU A 606 31.04 -12.26 -23.69
CA GLU A 606 32.42 -11.82 -23.47
C GLU A 606 32.60 -11.02 -22.17
N TYR A 607 31.53 -10.40 -21.65
CA TYR A 607 31.55 -9.58 -20.43
C TYR A 607 30.99 -10.28 -19.18
N GLU A 608 30.49 -11.51 -19.31
CA GLU A 608 29.98 -12.28 -18.18
C GLU A 608 31.09 -12.60 -17.15
N CYS A 609 30.81 -12.34 -15.87
CA CYS A 609 31.76 -12.63 -14.79
C CYS A 609 32.15 -14.12 -14.70
N SER A 610 31.26 -15.04 -15.08
CA SER A 610 31.56 -16.48 -15.19
C SER A 610 32.72 -16.78 -16.14
N ASN A 611 32.85 -16.02 -17.24
CA ASN A 611 33.85 -16.21 -18.29
C ASN A 611 35.14 -15.41 -18.05
N LEU A 612 35.02 -14.29 -17.34
CA LEU A 612 36.13 -13.40 -16.97
C LEU A 612 36.90 -13.91 -15.75
N MET A 613 36.21 -14.29 -14.67
CA MET A 613 36.81 -14.63 -13.37
C MET A 613 37.91 -15.71 -13.41
N PRO A 614 37.86 -16.77 -14.26
CA PRO A 614 38.94 -17.75 -14.34
C PRO A 614 40.27 -17.21 -14.92
N LYS A 615 40.27 -16.00 -15.51
CA LYS A 615 41.39 -15.42 -16.24
C LYS A 615 42.01 -14.20 -15.54
N ILE A 616 41.50 -13.82 -14.37
CA ILE A 616 41.82 -12.56 -13.67
C ILE A 616 42.34 -12.86 -12.27
N ASP A 617 43.40 -12.16 -11.85
CA ASP A 617 43.84 -12.14 -10.46
C ASP A 617 43.27 -10.91 -9.74
N CYS A 618 42.11 -11.05 -9.10
CA CYS A 618 41.47 -9.93 -8.41
C CYS A 618 42.37 -9.25 -7.36
N ALA A 619 43.24 -10.02 -6.69
CA ALA A 619 44.13 -9.49 -5.67
C ALA A 619 45.36 -8.82 -6.28
N GLY A 620 45.95 -9.42 -7.31
CA GLY A 620 47.14 -8.89 -7.99
C GLY A 620 46.84 -7.72 -8.94
N ASP A 621 45.76 -7.81 -9.70
CA ASP A 621 45.44 -6.88 -10.79
C ASP A 621 44.63 -5.67 -10.33
N PHE A 622 43.76 -5.85 -9.32
CA PHE A 622 42.81 -4.82 -8.86
C PHE A 622 42.87 -4.56 -7.35
N GLY A 623 43.64 -5.36 -6.60
CA GLY A 623 43.79 -5.23 -5.16
C GLY A 623 42.62 -5.79 -4.33
N PHE A 624 41.66 -6.48 -4.94
CA PHE A 624 40.53 -7.13 -4.24
C PHE A 624 40.94 -8.52 -3.73
N GLY A 625 41.18 -8.66 -2.42
CA GLY A 625 41.57 -9.93 -1.78
C GLY A 625 41.53 -9.87 -0.25
N ALA A 626 41.73 -10.99 0.46
CA ALA A 626 41.45 -11.15 1.90
C ALA A 626 42.12 -10.11 2.85
N ALA A 627 43.06 -9.31 2.37
CA ALA A 627 43.71 -8.23 3.11
C ALA A 627 42.92 -6.90 3.13
N VAL A 628 41.84 -6.74 2.34
CA VAL A 628 41.08 -5.49 2.27
C VAL A 628 40.07 -5.41 3.42
N GLY A 629 40.39 -4.62 4.44
CA GLY A 629 39.45 -4.28 5.52
C GLY A 629 39.40 -5.24 6.72
N ASN A 630 40.31 -6.22 6.85
CA ASN A 630 40.44 -7.13 8.01
C ASN A 630 39.17 -7.91 8.43
N ALA A 631 38.08 -7.85 7.66
CA ALA A 631 36.77 -8.37 8.06
C ALA A 631 36.46 -9.78 7.53
N MET A 632 37.32 -10.31 6.66
CA MET A 632 37.13 -11.59 5.97
C MET A 632 38.45 -12.36 5.93
N SER A 633 38.37 -13.67 6.14
CA SER A 633 39.52 -14.58 6.11
C SER A 633 39.65 -15.30 4.75
N THR A 634 38.55 -15.45 4.01
CA THR A 634 38.53 -16.20 2.76
C THR A 634 37.76 -15.47 1.65
N TYR A 635 38.44 -15.20 0.53
CA TYR A 635 37.80 -14.71 -0.69
C TYR A 635 37.26 -15.88 -1.52
N TYR A 636 35.99 -15.81 -1.92
CA TYR A 636 35.34 -16.80 -2.76
C TYR A 636 35.10 -16.22 -4.16
N ALA A 637 35.50 -16.97 -5.18
CA ALA A 637 35.05 -16.68 -6.54
C ALA A 637 33.53 -16.90 -6.64
N LEU A 638 32.85 -16.20 -7.55
CA LEU A 638 31.39 -16.24 -7.70
C LEU A 638 30.85 -17.66 -7.95
N ASP A 639 31.60 -18.51 -8.64
CA ASP A 639 31.27 -19.92 -8.92
C ASP A 639 31.55 -20.87 -7.75
N LYS A 640 32.20 -20.37 -6.67
CA LYS A 640 32.64 -21.13 -5.49
C LYS A 640 32.11 -20.55 -4.18
N LEU A 641 31.07 -19.73 -4.24
CA LEU A 641 30.43 -19.16 -3.06
C LEU A 641 29.81 -20.27 -2.18
N PRO A 642 29.90 -20.16 -0.85
CA PRO A 642 29.13 -21.00 0.06
C PRO A 642 27.61 -20.86 -0.19
N PRO A 643 26.81 -21.89 0.14
CA PRO A 643 25.36 -21.82 -0.01
C PRO A 643 24.77 -20.71 0.83
N ASN A 644 23.65 -20.15 0.36
CA ASN A 644 22.96 -19.05 1.02
C ASN A 644 22.37 -19.48 2.37
N GLY A 645 22.38 -18.55 3.32
CA GLY A 645 21.57 -18.63 4.52
C GLY A 645 20.06 -18.53 4.21
N THR A 646 19.23 -18.90 5.19
CA THR A 646 17.75 -18.90 5.07
C THR A 646 17.06 -18.15 6.20
N GLU A 647 17.81 -17.65 7.19
CA GLU A 647 17.27 -17.00 8.37
C GLU A 647 17.10 -15.48 8.16
N THR A 648 16.10 -14.88 8.79
CA THR A 648 15.98 -13.42 8.91
C THR A 648 16.92 -12.86 9.99
N LEU A 649 17.01 -11.55 10.13
CA LEU A 649 17.74 -10.93 11.25
C LEU A 649 17.00 -11.14 12.57
N TYR A 650 17.75 -11.44 13.63
CA TYR A 650 17.24 -11.56 14.99
C TYR A 650 18.32 -11.18 15.98
N ASN A 651 17.93 -10.78 17.19
CA ASN A 651 18.87 -10.52 18.27
C ASN A 651 19.21 -11.83 18.99
N ARG A 652 20.50 -12.07 19.26
CA ARG A 652 20.96 -13.21 20.07
C ARG A 652 20.52 -13.01 21.53
N GLU A 653 20.48 -14.10 22.29
CA GLU A 653 20.12 -14.00 23.72
C GLU A 653 21.13 -13.17 24.52
N GLY A 654 20.61 -12.44 25.51
CA GLY A 654 21.38 -11.59 26.40
C GLY A 654 21.12 -10.09 26.22
N ALA A 655 21.61 -9.30 27.17
CA ALA A 655 21.63 -7.84 27.11
C ALA A 655 22.78 -7.36 27.99
N LEU A 656 23.28 -6.14 27.74
CA LEU A 656 24.32 -5.58 28.59
C LEU A 656 23.76 -5.27 29.99
N ALA A 657 24.42 -5.76 31.03
CA ALA A 657 24.01 -5.54 32.43
C ALA A 657 24.52 -4.22 33.02
N THR A 658 25.59 -3.68 32.45
CA THR A 658 26.19 -2.37 32.73
C THR A 658 26.81 -1.81 31.46
N PRO A 659 26.83 -0.48 31.25
CA PRO A 659 27.45 0.10 30.06
C PRO A 659 28.96 -0.18 30.08
N THR A 660 29.54 -0.52 28.94
CA THR A 660 30.98 -0.80 28.81
C THR A 660 31.84 0.46 29.00
N GLN A 661 31.24 1.63 28.77
CA GLN A 661 31.80 2.95 29.04
C GLN A 661 30.74 3.82 29.71
N ALA A 662 31.06 4.43 30.85
CA ALA A 662 30.13 5.26 31.62
C ALA A 662 29.93 6.66 31.01
N THR A 663 30.90 7.14 30.23
CA THR A 663 30.83 8.40 29.49
C THR A 663 31.51 8.21 28.15
N ILE A 664 30.83 8.60 27.08
CA ILE A 664 31.32 8.54 25.70
C ILE A 664 31.31 9.97 25.19
N VAL A 665 32.46 10.43 24.69
CA VAL A 665 32.54 11.68 23.95
C VAL A 665 32.69 11.29 22.49
N TRP A 666 31.72 11.70 21.68
CA TRP A 666 31.69 11.39 20.27
C TRP A 666 31.46 12.67 19.46
N THR A 667 32.29 12.87 18.45
CA THR A 667 32.19 13.97 17.50
C THR A 667 31.74 13.36 16.15
N PRO A 668 30.47 13.51 15.76
CA PRO A 668 29.92 12.88 14.57
C PRO A 668 30.65 13.28 13.29
N LYS A 669 31.06 14.56 13.20
CA LYS A 669 31.80 15.08 12.04
C LYS A 669 33.04 15.85 12.47
N PRO A 670 34.14 15.83 11.69
CA PRO A 670 35.43 16.42 12.06
C PRO A 670 35.40 17.91 12.48
N ASN A 671 34.36 18.66 12.07
CA ASN A 671 34.20 20.10 12.32
C ASN A 671 32.99 20.45 13.21
N GLU A 672 32.40 19.48 13.90
CA GLU A 672 31.25 19.69 14.81
C GLU A 672 31.66 19.65 16.30
N GLU A 673 30.81 20.22 17.15
CA GLU A 673 31.00 20.20 18.60
C GLU A 673 30.88 18.76 19.15
N PRO A 674 31.75 18.32 20.08
CA PRO A 674 31.67 16.99 20.67
C PRO A 674 30.38 16.78 21.47
N ILE A 675 29.70 15.66 21.23
CA ILE A 675 28.55 15.21 22.01
C ILE A 675 29.06 14.37 23.18
N THR A 676 28.76 14.80 24.42
CA THR A 676 29.06 14.03 25.63
C THR A 676 27.84 13.23 26.07
N ILE A 677 27.93 11.91 25.98
CA ILE A 677 26.89 10.96 26.35
C ILE A 677 27.26 10.35 27.71
N VAL A 678 26.37 10.46 28.69
CA VAL A 678 26.53 9.82 30.00
C VAL A 678 25.48 8.73 30.13
N ALA A 679 25.89 7.47 30.09
CA ALA A 679 24.97 6.35 30.15
C ALA A 679 24.13 6.41 31.43
N ALA A 680 22.81 6.52 31.28
CA ALA A 680 21.89 6.58 32.40
C ALA A 680 21.97 5.28 33.20
N GLN A 681 22.02 5.36 34.54
CA GLN A 681 21.94 4.16 35.36
C GLN A 681 20.63 3.44 35.05
N ALA A 682 20.70 2.16 34.68
CA ALA A 682 19.52 1.33 34.47
C ALA A 682 18.67 1.33 35.74
N SER A 683 17.64 2.17 35.79
CA SER A 683 16.75 2.23 36.93
C SER A 683 15.95 0.93 36.97
N LYS A 684 16.17 0.14 38.02
CA LYS A 684 15.27 -0.96 38.36
C LYS A 684 13.97 -0.36 38.90
N GLY A 685 13.00 -0.16 38.01
CA GLY A 685 11.60 -0.45 38.29
C GLY A 685 10.62 0.72 38.52
N ALA A 686 9.36 0.32 38.32
CA ALA A 686 8.14 0.86 38.91
C ALA A 686 7.71 2.28 38.50
N GLY A 687 6.53 2.35 37.88
CA GLY A 687 5.84 3.60 37.60
C GLY A 687 5.67 4.46 38.85
N LYS A 688 6.04 5.73 38.73
CA LYS A 688 5.49 6.83 39.51
C LYS A 688 5.24 8.00 38.57
N GLY A 689 4.00 8.46 38.56
CA GLY A 689 3.56 9.65 37.84
C GLY A 689 4.24 10.93 38.33
N PRO A 690 3.99 12.06 37.63
CA PRO A 690 4.80 13.25 37.77
C PRO A 690 4.46 13.99 39.07
N THR A 691 5.45 14.17 39.93
CA THR A 691 5.44 15.22 40.95
C THR A 691 6.50 16.25 40.60
N ALA A 692 6.02 17.45 40.27
CA ALA A 692 6.83 18.64 40.11
C ALA A 692 7.45 19.06 41.45
N ALA A 693 8.72 19.43 41.42
CA ALA A 693 9.34 20.34 42.36
C ALA A 693 10.43 21.13 41.62
N ALA A 694 10.08 22.33 41.17
CA ALA A 694 11.03 23.33 40.73
C ALA A 694 11.07 24.46 41.76
N THR A 695 12.25 24.76 42.30
CA THR A 695 12.52 25.92 43.14
C THR A 695 13.78 26.63 42.67
N GLY A 696 13.69 27.96 42.48
CA GLY A 696 14.79 28.93 42.34
C GLY A 696 14.94 29.51 40.92
N ALA A 697 14.22 30.57 40.53
CA ALA A 697 14.53 32.02 40.68
C ALA A 697 15.84 32.43 39.97
N THR A 698 15.81 33.21 38.89
CA THR A 698 15.68 34.69 38.77
C THR A 698 15.47 35.04 37.27
N SER A 699 14.89 36.12 36.76
CA SER A 699 14.23 37.35 37.22
C SER A 699 13.78 38.09 35.94
N ALA A 700 12.54 38.55 35.81
CA ALA A 700 12.19 39.79 35.09
C ALA A 700 10.69 40.10 35.22
N SER A 701 10.42 41.36 35.53
CA SER A 701 9.17 42.01 35.89
C SER A 701 8.17 42.19 34.75
N LYS A 702 6.86 42.06 35.03
CA LYS A 702 5.87 43.17 35.10
C LYS A 702 4.41 42.68 35.06
N ALA A 703 3.70 43.01 36.14
CA ALA A 703 2.33 43.55 36.28
C ALA A 703 1.15 43.04 35.41
N GLY A 704 0.07 42.62 36.10
CA GLY A 704 -1.30 43.12 35.85
C GLY A 704 -2.43 42.09 35.78
N ASN A 705 -3.22 41.99 36.86
CA ASN A 705 -4.67 41.67 37.02
C ASN A 705 -5.34 40.73 35.98
N GLY A 706 -6.05 39.65 36.30
CA GLY A 706 -6.89 39.32 37.45
C GLY A 706 -8.33 39.04 36.95
N ALA A 707 -8.85 37.82 37.09
CA ALA A 707 -10.28 37.48 37.29
C ALA A 707 -10.54 35.96 37.24
N THR A 708 -11.53 35.57 38.04
CA THR A 708 -11.95 34.25 38.53
C THR A 708 -12.98 33.52 37.68
N SER A 709 -12.99 32.17 37.77
CA SER A 709 -14.14 31.20 37.81
C SER A 709 -13.66 29.86 37.23
N GLY A 710 -14.07 28.66 37.61
CA GLY A 710 -15.04 28.10 38.56
C GLY A 710 -14.87 26.56 38.51
N ALA A 711 -15.47 25.85 39.46
CA ALA A 711 -15.09 24.52 39.94
C ALA A 711 -15.55 23.27 39.13
N GLN A 712 -15.10 22.10 39.64
CA GLN A 712 -15.65 20.72 39.61
C GLN A 712 -14.98 19.74 38.61
N SER A 713 -14.09 18.84 39.04
CA SER A 713 -14.24 17.59 39.84
C SER A 713 -14.78 16.39 39.06
N ALA A 714 -13.92 15.40 38.78
CA ALA A 714 -14.31 14.02 38.56
C ALA A 714 -13.22 13.06 39.07
N THR A 715 -13.71 12.02 39.73
CA THR A 715 -13.06 11.02 40.59
C THR A 715 -12.38 9.89 39.85
N SER A 716 -11.42 9.28 40.55
CA SER A 716 -10.52 8.16 40.24
C SER A 716 -11.15 6.75 40.15
N ALA A 717 -10.57 5.90 39.29
CA ALA A 717 -10.34 4.45 39.49
C ALA A 717 -9.37 3.95 38.38
N ALA A 718 -8.07 3.80 38.66
CA ALA A 718 -7.38 2.56 39.04
C ALA A 718 -7.37 1.48 37.93
N ALA A 719 -6.27 1.40 37.16
CA ALA A 719 -5.94 0.30 36.26
C ALA A 719 -4.71 -0.45 36.79
N SER A 720 -4.86 -1.77 36.96
CA SER A 720 -3.85 -2.74 37.35
C SER A 720 -2.89 -3.05 36.19
N ALA A 721 -1.61 -3.16 36.50
CA ALA A 721 -0.54 -3.55 35.59
C ALA A 721 -0.64 -5.02 35.16
N SER A 722 -0.39 -5.29 33.87
CA SER A 722 0.02 -6.60 33.36
C SER A 722 1.11 -6.42 32.30
N THR A 723 2.24 -7.06 32.56
CA THR A 723 3.46 -7.15 31.75
C THR A 723 3.22 -7.90 30.43
N THR A 724 3.50 -7.26 29.29
CA THR A 724 3.60 -7.89 27.96
C THR A 724 5.08 -8.03 27.55
N PRO A 725 5.48 -9.12 26.86
CA PRO A 725 6.82 -9.27 26.30
C PRO A 725 6.99 -8.42 25.03
N ASN A 726 8.16 -7.80 24.91
CA ASN A 726 8.57 -6.89 23.84
C ASN A 726 8.22 -7.42 22.44
N ALA A 727 7.40 -6.65 21.71
CA ALA A 727 7.22 -6.79 20.28
C ALA A 727 8.56 -6.55 19.56
N ALA A 728 8.93 -7.46 18.66
CA ALA A 728 10.11 -7.30 17.81
C ALA A 728 10.00 -6.00 17.01
N PRO A 729 10.99 -5.11 17.06
CA PRO A 729 11.00 -3.89 16.26
C PRO A 729 11.16 -4.23 14.77
N ARG A 730 10.38 -3.52 13.96
CA ARG A 730 10.48 -3.44 12.49
C ARG A 730 11.92 -3.12 12.11
N ALA A 731 12.53 -3.95 11.27
CA ALA A 731 13.72 -3.58 10.52
C ALA A 731 13.29 -2.53 9.48
N HIS A 732 13.57 -1.26 9.73
CA HIS A 732 13.57 -0.21 8.73
C HIS A 732 15.01 -0.03 8.25
N VAL A 733 15.54 -0.97 7.46
CA VAL A 733 16.82 -0.78 6.78
C VAL A 733 16.49 0.12 5.61
N SER A 734 16.55 1.43 5.84
CA SER A 734 16.86 2.37 4.77
C SER A 734 18.28 2.05 4.33
N TRP A 735 18.43 1.12 3.40
CA TRP A 735 19.54 1.05 2.47
C TRP A 735 20.93 1.32 3.07
N LEU A 736 21.65 0.32 3.56
CA LEU A 736 23.13 0.42 3.69
C LEU A 736 23.85 0.71 2.34
N ALA A 737 23.07 0.89 1.27
CA ALA A 737 23.39 0.67 -0.13
C ALA A 737 22.36 1.28 -1.08
N THR A 738 21.80 2.49 -0.85
CA THR A 738 21.67 3.34 -2.04
C THR A 738 23.11 3.54 -2.41
N ALA A 739 23.94 4.17 -1.58
CA ALA A 739 25.40 4.10 -1.64
C ALA A 739 25.98 2.73 -1.21
N PHE A 740 26.36 1.85 -2.11
CA PHE A 740 27.04 2.24 -3.32
C PHE A 740 26.09 2.29 -4.51
N CYS A 741 25.60 3.50 -4.84
CA CYS A 741 24.41 3.85 -5.67
C CYS A 741 24.63 3.66 -7.16
N MET A 742 25.59 2.79 -7.45
CA MET A 742 26.90 3.32 -7.78
C MET A 742 27.94 2.45 -7.03
N VAL A 743 28.38 1.32 -7.58
CA VAL A 743 29.82 0.99 -7.67
C VAL A 743 30.54 2.17 -8.39
N ALA A 744 30.27 3.39 -7.92
CA ALA A 744 30.02 4.61 -8.68
C ALA A 744 29.12 4.39 -9.93
N MET A 745 28.68 5.47 -10.58
CA MET A 745 28.02 5.52 -11.89
C MET A 745 29.05 5.09 -12.93
N VAL A 746 29.63 3.91 -12.74
CA VAL A 746 31.02 3.60 -13.01
C VAL A 746 31.07 2.06 -13.15
N ALA A 747 30.11 1.47 -13.86
CA ALA A 747 30.00 1.66 -15.31
C ALA A 747 28.81 2.48 -15.84
N CYS A 748 28.43 3.67 -15.34
CA CYS A 748 27.50 4.55 -16.09
C CYS A 748 28.14 5.10 -17.37
N PHE A 749 29.31 4.59 -17.75
CA PHE A 749 29.77 4.32 -19.10
C PHE A 749 30.55 3.01 -19.13
#